data_AF-A0A3P9MJC9-F1
#
_entry.id   AF-A0A3P9MJC9-F1
#
_cell.length_a   1.000
_cell.length_b   1.000
_cell.length_c   1.000
_cell.angle_alpha   90.00
_cell.angle_beta   90.00
_cell.angle_gamma   90.00
#
_symmetry.space_group_name_H-M   'P 1'
#
loop_
_entity.id
_entity.type
_entity.pdbx_description
1 polymer ?
#
loop_
_entity_poly.entity_id
_entity_poly.type
_entity_poly.pdbx_seq_one_letter_code
_entity_poly.pdbx_strand_id
1 'polypeptide(L)'
;MDSSSESRILDLEEEVKNLSDELTQCQADKEFVWSLWKRLQVANPDLTQAVSLVVEREKHKAEIKDRKVLEILQCKDYMIQELEQKVTEHKHEIDNLLQKRTTVEEEGALKKEELKALQEHLTSKSQELEEMKTKSMKKEEEEQQVVHALEKEKEGLMSCCAALRADLEEKQRQVNSQQDQKNAAQARLKDLEKDLHNTLLELSTLQRHSNHLQAQLTTKEREVATKEEQLHRLCCDFADVQTLYRQSSEHAAEQSHLIKQLELLNLDTQRVLRNQEEAHTADTTSYQRLYKELSQCYQALVMSESKLRQNHQELRSQLADKDQLITQLQAQLQKQQEQIQQQQQQQAQHVTLYSSSNKQTNFKAVVVERADAQNLGSHTDQASTTDSDLTPKDKNFHPRSARPVRRQQGTPVQRSRSLSPASSVVLGSGSSKGAEQRIQDLEELLRLKTKENEELGKAHNKRRERMCLIQNYYKTVRDQLKEMEKSSGLASLEEELDILRVQSAMDRATVKELHICLAKEHQELLYKMAEEQQVKSSTPKKPPLSSGRMDQSFKKIEQLEHRMFLLEEQNEKLRDEKEQLLEANKDLAHSCRRLHASADHQRVQEAVREEAALAQEAQHRGDIMALEVQLGESKKEIARLHHQLLKSRQELGILRAARDFYRNRAAGPTRTTGNSTSINNKVKFKATRRRRLLHPHSHQTVSPNQATSWQSRSPSPTKDEWEDMSIDSDSGEEFSDSLNRTPSRALLHRQPSTKKSYRCSSSSNLETTSVGSSRRQPHVLAQGSSARFLLLDDKQHEPWDRGTGGEKRRWRKKRMLMKSQRCSTSSLQQRVESLQRHIDILRSARKDALLSARELRRANEMITSQLNTLTEKLHSSKQQTQKLTSDLAGVEQQKKVLEMELEQWKRITLPPQTSSAAPVNTECHGKTLPASANLGPKSLEAEVKQLQGRLKSASAEVTRQMAANKALRGQLQEKEEKLSQLQDKMNHTERDVHMKRQLVEDLKTRLKFLQEMEKSYRGQVEDLEKKVKALSEEGTNRKSFIESLKRRLNVATTEKSQCEDSCAKLKEDLGKKEQRILALQSHVAASEAALAALEKTAHEQMEGLTQQSSNTIAKLQRQLGQISSHLEQLHCFIKTLASEILLDVQEVKQQLMNRRRLKQASSMAARNNLSAKSMIKAKSVAASILNMSENDLADIMEPDQTTEGYGQSSRDQEWLDHLNLILQQKIPTASQLMQAVRVKMKERKVLTEELAALTTPVSEKP
;
A
#
# COMPACT_ATOMS: atom_id res chain seq x y z
N MET A 1 137.06 8.12 -66.42
CA MET A 1 138.50 8.18 -66.10
C MET A 1 139.05 6.84 -66.50
N ASP A 2 139.69 6.81 -67.66
CA ASP A 2 139.49 5.69 -68.56
C ASP A 2 140.69 4.77 -68.51
N SER A 3 140.62 3.76 -67.63
CA SER A 3 141.61 2.67 -67.55
C SER A 3 141.78 1.95 -68.89
N SER A 4 140.76 1.91 -69.74
CA SER A 4 140.85 1.42 -71.12
C SER A 4 141.66 2.32 -72.06
N SER A 5 141.86 3.60 -71.71
CA SER A 5 142.75 4.52 -72.44
C SER A 5 144.17 4.41 -71.91
N GLU A 6 144.35 4.33 -70.59
CA GLU A 6 145.65 4.15 -69.93
C GLU A 6 146.29 2.80 -70.29
N SER A 7 145.54 1.69 -70.19
CA SER A 7 145.97 0.36 -70.66
C SER A 7 146.39 0.40 -72.12
N ARG A 8 145.61 1.06 -72.98
CA ARG A 8 145.88 1.11 -74.42
C ARG A 8 147.05 2.03 -74.79
N ILE A 9 147.42 2.97 -73.92
CA ILE A 9 148.68 3.72 -74.04
C ILE A 9 149.85 2.81 -73.68
N LEU A 10 149.76 2.04 -72.58
CA LEU A 10 150.79 1.07 -72.19
C LEU A 10 150.99 -0.03 -73.24
N ASP A 11 149.92 -0.59 -73.81
CA ASP A 11 149.97 -1.57 -74.90
C ASP A 11 150.75 -1.00 -76.11
N LEU A 12 150.49 0.27 -76.47
CA LEU A 12 151.16 0.95 -77.58
C LEU A 12 152.61 1.36 -77.25
N GLU A 13 152.92 1.73 -76.00
CA GLU A 13 154.29 1.98 -75.55
C GLU A 13 155.13 0.69 -75.59
N GLU A 14 154.54 -0.45 -75.24
CA GLU A 14 155.19 -1.76 -75.36
C GLU A 14 155.34 -2.21 -76.83
N GLU A 15 154.35 -1.99 -77.71
CA GLU A 15 154.53 -2.20 -79.17
C GLU A 15 155.66 -1.32 -79.74
N VAL A 16 155.67 -0.02 -79.42
CA VAL A 16 156.72 0.92 -79.89
C VAL A 16 158.11 0.51 -79.39
N LYS A 17 158.21 0.06 -78.14
CA LYS A 17 159.46 -0.46 -77.58
C LYS A 17 159.91 -1.74 -78.29
N ASN A 18 159.02 -2.72 -78.49
CA ASN A 18 159.34 -3.94 -79.23
C ASN A 18 159.81 -3.65 -80.67
N LEU A 19 159.15 -2.72 -81.36
CA LEU A 19 159.56 -2.29 -82.71
C LEU A 19 160.91 -1.55 -82.71
N SER A 20 161.24 -0.81 -81.65
CA SER A 20 162.56 -0.19 -81.46
C SER A 20 163.66 -1.23 -81.22
N ASP A 21 163.40 -2.25 -80.41
CA ASP A 21 164.34 -3.34 -80.14
C ASP A 21 164.56 -4.21 -81.39
N GLU A 22 163.52 -4.44 -82.20
CA GLU A 22 163.66 -5.12 -83.50
C GLU A 22 164.39 -4.25 -84.55
N LEU A 23 164.17 -2.94 -84.56
CA LEU A 23 164.91 -2.00 -85.42
C LEU A 23 166.40 -1.93 -85.07
N THR A 24 166.76 -1.86 -83.78
CA THR A 24 168.16 -1.85 -83.35
C THR A 24 168.84 -3.20 -83.59
N GLN A 25 168.13 -4.33 -83.45
CA GLN A 25 168.64 -5.65 -83.85
C GLN A 25 168.84 -5.75 -85.38
N CYS A 26 167.94 -5.16 -86.19
CA CYS A 26 168.13 -5.07 -87.65
C CYS A 26 169.31 -4.18 -88.05
N GLN A 27 169.57 -3.10 -87.31
CA GLN A 27 170.78 -2.28 -87.48
C GLN A 27 172.04 -3.06 -87.11
N ALA A 28 172.03 -3.79 -85.99
CA ALA A 28 173.14 -4.66 -85.59
C ALA A 28 173.41 -5.77 -86.62
N ASP A 29 172.38 -6.37 -87.21
CA ASP A 29 172.51 -7.33 -88.32
C ASP A 29 173.06 -6.68 -89.60
N LYS A 30 172.61 -5.47 -89.96
CA LYS A 30 173.15 -4.71 -91.09
C LYS A 30 174.64 -4.40 -90.91
N GLU A 31 175.03 -3.88 -89.76
CA GLU A 31 176.44 -3.57 -89.47
C GLU A 31 177.29 -4.84 -89.33
N PHE A 32 176.73 -5.94 -88.82
CA PHE A 32 177.36 -7.25 -88.86
C PHE A 32 177.63 -7.72 -90.29
N VAL A 33 176.62 -7.71 -91.18
CA VAL A 33 176.76 -8.09 -92.59
C VAL A 33 177.74 -7.17 -93.32
N TRP A 34 177.74 -5.87 -93.03
CA TRP A 34 178.69 -4.92 -93.63
C TRP A 34 180.13 -5.12 -93.12
N SER A 35 180.30 -5.40 -91.82
CA SER A 35 181.59 -5.73 -91.20
C SER A 35 182.17 -7.06 -91.73
N LEU A 36 181.29 -8.03 -92.00
CA LEU A 36 181.61 -9.31 -92.62
C LEU A 36 182.04 -9.12 -94.08
N TRP A 37 181.22 -8.40 -94.88
CA TRP A 37 181.50 -8.07 -96.27
C TRP A 37 182.83 -7.33 -96.42
N LYS A 38 183.10 -6.33 -95.57
CA LYS A 38 184.35 -5.57 -95.59
C LYS A 38 185.57 -6.39 -95.18
N ARG A 39 185.43 -7.39 -94.30
CA ARG A 39 186.49 -8.36 -93.99
C ARG A 39 186.76 -9.32 -95.15
N LEU A 40 185.71 -9.76 -95.85
CA LEU A 40 185.81 -10.61 -97.04
C LEU A 40 186.42 -9.91 -98.26
N GLN A 41 186.56 -8.58 -98.25
CA GLN A 41 187.10 -7.79 -99.36
C GLN A 41 188.61 -7.50 -99.26
N VAL A 42 189.28 -7.93 -98.19
CA VAL A 42 190.75 -7.82 -98.06
C VAL A 42 191.45 -8.86 -98.94
N ALA A 43 192.63 -8.53 -99.50
CA ALA A 43 193.32 -9.33 -100.50
C ALA A 43 193.68 -10.78 -100.09
N ASN A 44 193.68 -11.09 -98.78
CA ASN A 44 193.67 -12.45 -98.23
C ASN A 44 192.65 -12.48 -97.07
N PRO A 45 191.38 -12.89 -97.31
CA PRO A 45 190.35 -12.92 -96.27
C PRO A 45 190.33 -14.28 -95.55
N ASP A 46 190.34 -14.27 -94.20
CA ASP A 46 190.14 -15.51 -93.43
C ASP A 46 188.65 -15.89 -93.38
N LEU A 47 188.27 -16.85 -94.23
CA LEU A 47 186.92 -17.41 -94.24
C LEU A 47 186.56 -18.15 -92.94
N THR A 48 187.54 -18.66 -92.19
CA THR A 48 187.30 -19.39 -90.94
C THR A 48 186.70 -18.47 -89.88
N GLN A 49 187.34 -17.33 -89.63
CA GLN A 49 186.81 -16.30 -88.73
C GLN A 49 185.46 -15.75 -89.22
N ALA A 50 185.28 -15.58 -90.54
CA ALA A 50 184.02 -15.12 -91.13
C ALA A 50 182.86 -16.07 -90.85
N VAL A 51 183.05 -17.39 -91.02
CA VAL A 51 182.01 -18.40 -90.76
C VAL A 51 181.71 -18.52 -89.26
N SER A 52 182.71 -18.54 -88.39
CA SER A 52 182.50 -18.58 -86.94
C SER A 52 181.63 -17.43 -86.43
N LEU A 53 181.88 -16.20 -86.92
CA LEU A 53 181.08 -15.02 -86.58
C LEU A 53 179.61 -15.16 -87.03
N VAL A 54 179.34 -15.79 -88.17
CA VAL A 54 177.97 -16.06 -88.65
C VAL A 54 177.28 -17.10 -87.77
N VAL A 55 177.99 -18.17 -87.39
CA VAL A 55 177.45 -19.22 -86.51
C VAL A 55 177.14 -18.68 -85.12
N GLU A 56 178.01 -17.84 -84.54
CA GLU A 56 177.74 -17.16 -83.27
C GLU A 56 176.54 -16.22 -83.36
N ARG A 57 176.43 -15.44 -84.45
CA ARG A 57 175.31 -14.51 -84.64
C ARG A 57 173.97 -15.22 -84.82
N GLU A 58 173.91 -16.31 -85.59
CA GLU A 58 172.69 -17.10 -85.75
C GLU A 58 172.32 -17.92 -84.50
N LYS A 59 173.31 -18.46 -83.77
CA LYS A 59 173.08 -19.07 -82.45
C LYS A 59 172.38 -18.08 -81.52
N HIS A 60 172.86 -16.85 -81.45
CA HIS A 60 172.28 -15.85 -80.55
C HIS A 60 170.85 -15.45 -80.97
N LYS A 61 170.53 -15.45 -82.28
CA LYS A 61 169.15 -15.28 -82.76
C LYS A 61 168.22 -16.44 -82.39
N ALA A 62 168.73 -17.67 -82.27
CA ALA A 62 167.95 -18.80 -81.77
C ALA A 62 167.67 -18.64 -80.26
N GLU A 63 168.71 -18.33 -79.47
CA GLU A 63 168.58 -18.10 -78.01
C GLU A 63 167.56 -16.98 -77.69
N ILE A 64 167.54 -15.90 -78.48
CA ILE A 64 166.55 -14.82 -78.34
C ILE A 64 165.12 -15.27 -78.66
N LYS A 65 164.92 -16.15 -79.66
CA LYS A 65 163.60 -16.69 -80.01
C LYS A 65 163.09 -17.64 -78.93
N ASP A 66 163.92 -18.57 -78.48
CA ASP A 66 163.55 -19.52 -77.43
C ASP A 66 163.21 -18.80 -76.11
N ARG A 67 163.95 -17.72 -75.80
CA ARG A 67 163.61 -16.82 -74.69
C ARG A 67 162.25 -16.15 -74.85
N LYS A 68 161.96 -15.52 -76.00
CA LYS A 68 160.63 -14.92 -76.28
C LYS A 68 159.51 -15.97 -76.15
N VAL A 69 159.73 -17.22 -76.57
CA VAL A 69 158.74 -18.31 -76.43
C VAL A 69 158.49 -18.67 -74.95
N LEU A 70 159.54 -18.76 -74.13
CA LEU A 70 159.39 -19.03 -72.70
C LEU A 70 158.69 -17.89 -71.95
N GLU A 71 158.99 -16.63 -72.28
CA GLU A 71 158.32 -15.46 -71.72
C GLU A 71 156.82 -15.45 -72.11
N ILE A 72 156.48 -15.77 -73.37
CA ILE A 72 155.08 -15.94 -73.83
C ILE A 72 154.35 -17.08 -73.10
N LEU A 73 155.03 -18.19 -72.79
CA LEU A 73 154.43 -19.30 -72.03
C LEU A 73 154.16 -18.90 -70.58
N GLN A 74 155.11 -18.27 -69.90
CA GLN A 74 154.92 -17.78 -68.53
C GLN A 74 153.76 -16.78 -68.42
N CYS A 75 153.62 -15.85 -69.37
CA CYS A 75 152.48 -14.94 -69.41
C CYS A 75 151.13 -15.68 -69.62
N LYS A 76 151.12 -16.77 -70.40
CA LYS A 76 149.91 -17.59 -70.60
C LYS A 76 149.55 -18.41 -69.38
N ASP A 77 150.52 -19.00 -68.69
CA ASP A 77 150.30 -19.77 -67.46
C ASP A 77 149.72 -18.87 -66.35
N TYR A 78 150.25 -17.64 -66.20
CA TYR A 78 149.67 -16.63 -65.31
C TYR A 78 148.21 -16.27 -65.67
N MET A 79 147.93 -16.04 -66.97
CA MET A 79 146.58 -15.71 -67.43
C MET A 79 145.59 -16.87 -67.27
N ILE A 80 146.04 -18.13 -67.40
CA ILE A 80 145.23 -19.31 -67.09
C ILE A 80 144.87 -19.34 -65.61
N GLN A 81 145.85 -19.13 -64.72
CA GLN A 81 145.64 -19.13 -63.27
C GLN A 81 144.64 -18.03 -62.83
N GLU A 82 144.71 -16.84 -63.42
CA GLU A 82 143.76 -15.74 -63.15
C GLU A 82 142.33 -16.09 -63.60
N LEU A 83 142.18 -16.75 -64.76
CA LEU A 83 140.87 -17.20 -65.27
C LEU A 83 140.29 -18.33 -64.42
N GLU A 84 141.10 -19.29 -63.97
CA GLU A 84 140.67 -20.34 -63.05
C GLU A 84 140.17 -19.77 -61.73
N GLN A 85 140.87 -18.80 -61.14
CA GLN A 85 140.41 -18.11 -59.93
C GLN A 85 139.03 -17.47 -60.15
N LYS A 86 138.87 -16.66 -61.20
CA LYS A 86 137.58 -15.99 -61.53
C LYS A 86 136.43 -16.98 -61.73
N VAL A 87 136.69 -18.14 -62.34
CA VAL A 87 135.69 -19.22 -62.50
C VAL A 87 135.29 -19.81 -61.14
N THR A 88 136.22 -19.98 -60.20
CA THR A 88 135.87 -20.44 -58.84
C THR A 88 135.07 -19.39 -58.05
N GLU A 89 135.39 -18.10 -58.19
CA GLU A 89 134.68 -17.01 -57.50
C GLU A 89 133.22 -16.92 -57.97
N HIS A 90 132.99 -16.88 -59.29
CA HIS A 90 131.62 -16.88 -59.84
C HIS A 90 130.83 -18.14 -59.48
N LYS A 91 131.49 -19.30 -59.35
CA LYS A 91 130.80 -20.54 -58.93
C LYS A 91 130.26 -20.42 -57.50
N HIS A 92 131.06 -19.91 -56.57
CA HIS A 92 130.60 -19.66 -55.20
C HIS A 92 129.48 -18.60 -55.15
N GLU A 93 129.51 -17.59 -56.02
CA GLU A 93 128.44 -16.60 -56.11
C GLU A 93 127.11 -17.23 -56.57
N ILE A 94 127.15 -18.10 -57.59
CA ILE A 94 125.97 -18.84 -58.09
C ILE A 94 125.38 -19.73 -56.99
N ASP A 95 126.20 -20.50 -56.27
CA ASP A 95 125.73 -21.38 -55.20
C ASP A 95 125.08 -20.57 -54.05
N ASN A 96 125.65 -19.42 -53.68
CA ASN A 96 125.07 -18.49 -52.71
C ASN A 96 123.71 -17.89 -53.16
N LEU A 97 123.54 -17.63 -54.46
CA LEU A 97 122.28 -17.12 -55.02
C LEU A 97 121.20 -18.22 -55.06
N LEU A 98 121.57 -19.46 -55.37
CA LEU A 98 120.67 -20.61 -55.32
C LEU A 98 120.16 -20.87 -53.90
N GLN A 99 121.03 -20.81 -52.89
CA GLN A 99 120.61 -20.99 -51.48
C GLN A 99 119.67 -19.89 -50.98
N LYS A 100 119.86 -18.64 -51.42
CA LYS A 100 118.92 -17.53 -51.13
C LYS A 100 117.59 -17.68 -51.86
N ARG A 101 117.57 -18.34 -53.02
CA ARG A 101 116.34 -18.62 -53.75
C ARG A 101 115.49 -19.68 -53.06
N THR A 102 116.09 -20.76 -52.57
CA THR A 102 115.33 -21.84 -51.90
C THR A 102 114.65 -21.35 -50.61
N THR A 103 115.31 -20.54 -49.78
CA THR A 103 114.68 -20.01 -48.56
C THR A 103 113.52 -19.05 -48.85
N VAL A 104 113.58 -18.28 -49.94
CA VAL A 104 112.46 -17.42 -50.39
C VAL A 104 111.30 -18.25 -50.97
N GLU A 105 111.59 -19.36 -51.65
CA GLU A 105 110.56 -20.30 -52.12
C GLU A 105 109.89 -21.05 -50.94
N GLU A 106 110.63 -21.42 -49.90
CA GLU A 106 110.13 -21.98 -48.64
C GLU A 106 109.24 -20.98 -47.87
N GLU A 107 109.69 -19.74 -47.68
CA GLU A 107 108.87 -18.66 -47.09
C GLU A 107 107.59 -18.41 -47.91
N GLY A 108 107.68 -18.50 -49.24
CA GLY A 108 106.54 -18.37 -50.15
C GLY A 108 105.52 -19.51 -50.01
N ALA A 109 105.99 -20.73 -49.75
CA ALA A 109 105.13 -21.88 -49.46
C ALA A 109 104.38 -21.71 -48.12
N LEU A 110 105.09 -21.38 -47.04
CA LEU A 110 104.48 -21.18 -45.71
C LEU A 110 103.39 -20.10 -45.73
N LYS A 111 103.67 -18.92 -46.31
CA LYS A 111 102.69 -17.82 -46.42
C LYS A 111 101.47 -18.21 -47.27
N LYS A 112 101.63 -19.13 -48.23
CA LYS A 112 100.52 -19.67 -49.04
C LYS A 112 99.66 -20.67 -48.27
N GLU A 113 100.26 -21.47 -47.37
CA GLU A 113 99.52 -22.34 -46.45
C GLU A 113 98.78 -21.53 -45.38
N GLU A 114 99.39 -20.49 -44.82
CA GLU A 114 98.73 -19.54 -43.91
C GLU A 114 97.52 -18.86 -44.57
N LEU A 115 97.68 -18.36 -45.80
CA LEU A 115 96.57 -17.78 -46.57
C LEU A 115 95.43 -18.79 -46.83
N LYS A 116 95.76 -20.06 -47.12
CA LYS A 116 94.76 -21.13 -47.28
C LYS A 116 94.02 -21.42 -45.97
N ALA A 117 94.74 -21.53 -44.85
CA ALA A 117 94.15 -21.74 -43.53
C ALA A 117 93.25 -20.57 -43.09
N LEU A 118 93.65 -19.33 -43.38
CA LEU A 118 92.83 -18.14 -43.14
C LEU A 118 91.59 -18.11 -44.03
N GLN A 119 91.70 -18.51 -45.30
CA GLN A 119 90.55 -18.61 -46.22
C GLN A 119 89.56 -19.69 -45.76
N GLU A 120 90.04 -20.87 -45.35
CA GLU A 120 89.22 -21.94 -44.78
C GLU A 120 88.52 -21.49 -43.49
N HIS A 121 89.24 -20.83 -42.57
CA HIS A 121 88.67 -20.25 -41.35
C HIS A 121 87.59 -19.20 -41.66
N LEU A 122 87.81 -18.32 -42.64
CA LEU A 122 86.80 -17.34 -43.08
C LEU A 122 85.55 -18.02 -43.65
N THR A 123 85.70 -19.07 -44.47
CA THR A 123 84.53 -19.81 -44.97
C THR A 123 83.74 -20.49 -43.84
N SER A 124 84.43 -21.15 -42.91
CA SER A 124 83.81 -21.75 -41.71
C SER A 124 83.06 -20.71 -40.87
N LYS A 125 83.67 -19.55 -40.59
CA LYS A 125 83.01 -18.45 -39.85
C LYS A 125 81.83 -17.83 -40.60
N SER A 126 81.87 -17.78 -41.93
CA SER A 126 80.71 -17.33 -42.73
C SER A 126 79.54 -18.32 -42.66
N GLN A 127 79.82 -19.62 -42.61
CA GLN A 127 78.81 -20.66 -42.46
C GLN A 127 78.22 -20.68 -41.03
N GLU A 128 79.05 -20.56 -39.99
CA GLU A 128 78.59 -20.38 -38.60
C GLU A 128 77.64 -19.18 -38.47
N LEU A 129 77.95 -18.06 -39.14
CA LEU A 129 77.15 -16.85 -39.09
C LEU A 129 75.76 -17.03 -39.74
N GLU A 130 75.69 -17.64 -40.93
CA GLU A 130 74.40 -17.92 -41.59
C GLU A 130 73.59 -19.01 -40.86
N GLU A 131 74.25 -19.99 -40.24
CA GLU A 131 73.58 -20.92 -39.31
C GLU A 131 73.00 -20.20 -38.09
N MET A 132 73.74 -19.29 -37.46
CA MET A 132 73.24 -18.53 -36.31
C MET A 132 72.11 -17.57 -36.71
N LYS A 133 72.20 -16.94 -37.88
CA LYS A 133 71.18 -16.05 -38.45
C LYS A 133 69.89 -16.81 -38.79
N THR A 134 69.97 -17.98 -39.42
CA THR A 134 68.79 -18.82 -39.68
C THR A 134 68.18 -19.42 -38.41
N LYS A 135 68.99 -19.76 -37.40
CA LYS A 135 68.51 -20.14 -36.05
C LYS A 135 67.85 -18.95 -35.33
N SER A 136 68.31 -17.73 -35.57
CA SER A 136 67.69 -16.51 -35.02
C SER A 136 66.34 -16.21 -35.66
N MET A 137 66.23 -16.23 -37.00
CA MET A 137 64.95 -15.95 -37.66
C MET A 137 63.87 -16.98 -37.27
N LYS A 138 64.22 -18.27 -37.16
CA LYS A 138 63.25 -19.29 -36.70
C LYS A 138 62.73 -19.03 -35.30
N LYS A 139 63.58 -18.58 -34.38
CA LYS A 139 63.14 -18.15 -33.04
C LYS A 139 62.26 -16.91 -33.09
N GLU A 140 62.59 -15.95 -33.95
CA GLU A 140 61.77 -14.75 -34.14
C GLU A 140 60.39 -15.10 -34.72
N GLU A 141 60.32 -16.04 -35.67
CA GLU A 141 59.08 -16.60 -36.23
C GLU A 141 58.27 -17.39 -35.18
N GLU A 142 58.93 -18.17 -34.31
CA GLU A 142 58.31 -18.87 -33.18
C GLU A 142 57.77 -17.88 -32.12
N GLU A 143 58.55 -16.85 -31.76
CA GLU A 143 58.15 -15.80 -30.81
C GLU A 143 57.00 -14.95 -31.36
N GLN A 144 57.01 -14.58 -32.65
CA GLN A 144 55.90 -13.90 -33.32
C GLN A 144 54.63 -14.75 -33.33
N GLN A 145 54.72 -16.06 -33.57
CA GLN A 145 53.58 -16.98 -33.49
C GLN A 145 53.00 -17.06 -32.07
N VAL A 146 53.85 -17.11 -31.04
CA VAL A 146 53.41 -17.10 -29.63
C VAL A 146 52.76 -15.77 -29.25
N VAL A 147 53.32 -14.62 -29.67
CA VAL A 147 52.73 -13.30 -29.43
C VAL A 147 51.33 -13.21 -30.06
N HIS A 148 51.20 -13.56 -31.35
CA HIS A 148 49.91 -13.53 -32.05
C HIS A 148 48.88 -14.54 -31.47
N ALA A 149 49.31 -15.66 -30.89
CA ALA A 149 48.44 -16.55 -30.15
C ALA A 149 47.94 -15.91 -28.83
N LEU A 150 48.84 -15.29 -28.06
CA LEU A 150 48.51 -14.57 -26.83
C LEU A 150 47.64 -13.33 -27.09
N GLU A 151 47.80 -12.66 -28.23
CA GLU A 151 46.93 -11.56 -28.66
C GLU A 151 45.50 -12.05 -28.93
N LYS A 152 45.33 -13.21 -29.57
CA LYS A 152 44.01 -13.83 -29.75
C LYS A 152 43.37 -14.29 -28.45
N GLU A 153 44.14 -14.85 -27.52
CA GLU A 153 43.63 -15.18 -26.18
C GLU A 153 43.23 -13.90 -25.41
N LYS A 154 44.03 -12.82 -25.52
CA LYS A 154 43.70 -11.51 -24.97
C LYS A 154 42.43 -10.92 -25.59
N GLU A 155 42.24 -10.99 -26.91
CA GLU A 155 41.01 -10.56 -27.59
C GLU A 155 39.79 -11.36 -27.12
N GLY A 156 39.91 -12.69 -27.03
CA GLY A 156 38.86 -13.56 -26.48
C GLY A 156 38.52 -13.20 -25.03
N LEU A 157 39.52 -12.97 -24.19
CA LEU A 157 39.34 -12.54 -22.80
C LEU A 157 38.72 -11.13 -22.71
N MET A 158 39.12 -10.17 -23.56
CA MET A 158 38.48 -8.85 -23.64
C MET A 158 37.02 -8.94 -24.06
N SER A 159 36.68 -9.83 -25.00
CA SER A 159 35.30 -10.11 -25.40
C SER A 159 34.48 -10.73 -24.25
N CYS A 160 35.02 -11.73 -23.56
CA CYS A 160 34.37 -12.30 -22.37
C CYS A 160 34.18 -11.26 -21.25
N CYS A 161 35.17 -10.39 -21.01
CA CYS A 161 35.07 -9.29 -20.05
C CYS A 161 34.13 -8.17 -20.51
N ALA A 162 33.83 -8.04 -21.81
CA ALA A 162 32.78 -7.14 -22.31
C ALA A 162 31.39 -7.76 -22.11
N ALA A 163 31.21 -9.04 -22.45
CA ALA A 163 29.96 -9.77 -22.22
C ALA A 163 29.56 -9.79 -20.73
N LEU A 164 30.51 -10.13 -19.84
CA LEU A 164 30.27 -10.13 -18.39
C LEU A 164 29.93 -8.72 -17.84
N ARG A 165 30.42 -7.64 -18.45
CA ARG A 165 30.00 -6.27 -18.10
C ARG A 165 28.59 -5.98 -18.58
N ALA A 166 28.23 -6.36 -19.80
CA ALA A 166 26.87 -6.21 -20.30
C ALA A 166 25.84 -7.01 -19.46
N ASP A 167 26.19 -8.24 -19.05
CA ASP A 167 25.40 -9.07 -18.13
C ASP A 167 25.23 -8.38 -16.76
N LEU A 168 26.32 -7.85 -16.17
CA LEU A 168 26.26 -7.14 -14.89
C LEU A 168 25.43 -5.85 -14.98
N GLU A 169 25.59 -5.07 -16.05
CA GLU A 169 24.75 -3.91 -16.30
C GLU A 169 23.28 -4.28 -16.48
N GLU A 170 22.96 -5.38 -17.18
CA GLU A 170 21.57 -5.82 -17.29
C GLU A 170 21.02 -6.34 -15.95
N LYS A 171 21.83 -7.03 -15.14
CA LYS A 171 21.42 -7.36 -13.76
C LYS A 171 21.19 -6.11 -12.93
N GLN A 172 21.97 -5.05 -13.10
CA GLN A 172 21.73 -3.76 -12.44
C GLN A 172 20.44 -3.10 -12.96
N ARG A 173 20.16 -3.12 -14.27
CA ARG A 173 18.89 -2.64 -14.86
C ARG A 173 17.69 -3.42 -14.29
N GLN A 174 17.81 -4.74 -14.16
CA GLN A 174 16.78 -5.61 -13.58
C GLN A 174 16.56 -5.32 -12.08
N VAL A 175 17.62 -5.12 -11.29
CA VAL A 175 17.54 -4.71 -9.87
C VAL A 175 16.91 -3.32 -9.72
N ASN A 176 17.31 -2.35 -10.54
CA ASN A 176 16.72 -1.01 -10.52
C ASN A 176 15.22 -1.07 -10.85
N SER A 177 14.83 -1.78 -11.91
CA SER A 177 13.41 -1.96 -12.28
C SER A 177 12.59 -2.66 -11.19
N GLN A 178 13.17 -3.66 -10.50
CA GLN A 178 12.52 -4.30 -9.34
C GLN A 178 12.39 -3.35 -8.16
N GLN A 179 13.39 -2.49 -7.90
CA GLN A 179 13.31 -1.49 -6.85
C GLN A 179 12.29 -0.39 -7.20
N ASP A 180 12.16 0.01 -8.46
CA ASP A 180 11.12 0.96 -8.90
C ASP A 180 9.72 0.37 -8.82
N GLN A 181 9.54 -0.90 -9.20
CA GLN A 181 8.28 -1.64 -8.99
C GLN A 181 7.94 -1.75 -7.50
N LYS A 182 8.93 -2.00 -6.64
CA LYS A 182 8.77 -2.01 -5.18
C LYS A 182 8.42 -0.64 -4.61
N ASN A 183 9.07 0.44 -5.09
CA ASN A 183 8.77 1.83 -4.73
C ASN A 183 7.32 2.18 -5.12
N ALA A 184 6.90 1.83 -6.34
CA ALA A 184 5.54 2.06 -6.84
C ALA A 184 4.49 1.22 -6.09
N ALA A 185 4.81 -0.03 -5.75
CA ALA A 185 3.95 -0.86 -4.89
C ALA A 185 3.83 -0.29 -3.47
N GLN A 186 4.93 0.22 -2.89
CA GLN A 186 4.93 0.86 -1.57
C GLN A 186 4.18 2.20 -1.57
N ALA A 187 4.22 2.96 -2.67
CA ALA A 187 3.38 4.15 -2.85
C ALA A 187 1.89 3.76 -2.86
N ARG A 188 1.50 2.79 -3.69
CA ARG A 188 0.12 2.26 -3.73
C ARG A 188 -0.35 1.72 -2.38
N LEU A 189 0.51 1.05 -1.62
CA LEU A 189 0.18 0.61 -0.25
C LEU A 189 -0.06 1.81 0.68
N LYS A 190 0.79 2.83 0.65
CA LYS A 190 0.58 4.07 1.44
C LYS A 190 -0.69 4.82 1.05
N ASP A 191 -1.09 4.77 -0.21
CA ASP A 191 -2.34 5.39 -0.67
C ASP A 191 -3.56 4.57 -0.21
N LEU A 192 -3.52 3.24 -0.35
CA LEU A 192 -4.55 2.34 0.21
C LEU A 192 -4.63 2.41 1.75
N GLU A 193 -3.52 2.67 2.45
CA GLU A 193 -3.50 2.91 3.89
C GLU A 193 -4.20 4.23 4.27
N LYS A 194 -4.07 5.30 3.45
CA LYS A 194 -4.83 6.55 3.63
C LYS A 194 -6.32 6.31 3.34
N ASP A 195 -6.65 5.61 2.26
CA ASP A 195 -8.04 5.33 1.90
C ASP A 195 -8.73 4.45 2.97
N LEU A 196 -8.01 3.48 3.54
CA LEU A 196 -8.47 2.69 4.68
C LEU A 196 -8.63 3.56 5.94
N HIS A 197 -7.74 4.53 6.19
CA HIS A 197 -7.88 5.46 7.31
C HIS A 197 -9.09 6.40 7.13
N ASN A 198 -9.28 6.94 5.92
CA ASN A 198 -10.40 7.80 5.56
C ASN A 198 -11.73 7.05 5.70
N THR A 199 -11.85 5.85 5.13
CA THR A 199 -13.06 5.02 5.26
C THR A 199 -13.31 4.55 6.69
N LEU A 200 -12.27 4.33 7.52
CA LEU A 200 -12.45 4.12 8.97
C LEU A 200 -12.93 5.39 9.70
N LEU A 201 -12.51 6.58 9.26
CA LEU A 201 -13.00 7.86 9.78
C LEU A 201 -14.47 8.08 9.41
N GLU A 202 -14.85 7.77 8.17
CA GLU A 202 -16.23 7.79 7.66
C GLU A 202 -17.11 6.76 8.37
N LEU A 203 -16.66 5.52 8.56
CA LEU A 203 -17.38 4.55 9.38
C LEU A 203 -17.55 5.06 10.82
N SER A 204 -16.56 5.78 11.36
CA SER A 204 -16.65 6.40 12.67
C SER A 204 -17.59 7.61 12.71
N THR A 205 -17.83 8.34 11.61
CA THR A 205 -18.86 9.38 11.54
C THR A 205 -20.24 8.76 11.33
N LEU A 206 -20.38 7.76 10.46
CA LEU A 206 -21.63 7.03 10.22
C LEU A 206 -22.10 6.31 11.49
N GLN A 207 -21.20 5.68 12.26
CA GLN A 207 -21.53 5.09 13.56
C GLN A 207 -22.01 6.16 14.57
N ARG A 208 -21.41 7.36 14.57
CA ARG A 208 -21.92 8.48 15.39
C ARG A 208 -23.31 8.95 14.94
N HIS A 209 -23.57 9.03 13.64
CA HIS A 209 -24.91 9.34 13.13
C HIS A 209 -25.92 8.23 13.47
N SER A 210 -25.56 6.96 13.33
CA SER A 210 -26.40 5.82 13.71
C SER A 210 -26.73 5.84 15.21
N ASN A 211 -25.74 6.08 16.08
CA ASN A 211 -25.96 6.22 17.52
C ASN A 211 -26.85 7.44 17.85
N HIS A 212 -26.72 8.54 17.12
CA HIS A 212 -27.56 9.72 17.28
C HIS A 212 -29.01 9.45 16.84
N LEU A 213 -29.21 8.81 15.69
CA LEU A 213 -30.53 8.38 15.20
C LEU A 213 -31.17 7.37 16.16
N GLN A 214 -30.41 6.43 16.72
CA GLN A 214 -30.89 5.51 17.75
C GLN A 214 -31.29 6.26 19.05
N ALA A 215 -30.52 7.27 19.47
CA ALA A 215 -30.88 8.12 20.60
C ALA A 215 -32.19 8.90 20.34
N GLN A 216 -32.36 9.46 19.13
CA GLN A 216 -33.62 10.08 18.70
C GLN A 216 -34.78 9.07 18.69
N LEU A 217 -34.58 7.86 18.14
CA LEU A 217 -35.57 6.79 18.10
C LEU A 217 -36.04 6.43 19.51
N THR A 218 -35.13 6.14 20.44
CA THR A 218 -35.53 5.83 21.83
C THR A 218 -36.17 7.02 22.54
N THR A 219 -35.92 8.25 22.11
CA THR A 219 -36.63 9.43 22.62
C THR A 219 -38.07 9.45 22.11
N LYS A 220 -38.30 9.13 20.84
CA LYS A 220 -39.65 8.99 20.27
C LYS A 220 -40.41 7.78 20.79
N GLU A 221 -39.75 6.65 21.06
CA GLU A 221 -40.35 5.49 21.74
C GLU A 221 -40.88 5.87 23.14
N ARG A 222 -40.12 6.68 23.90
CA ARG A 222 -40.58 7.22 25.21
C ARG A 222 -41.72 8.24 25.07
N GLU A 223 -41.69 9.10 24.05
CA GLU A 223 -42.81 10.01 23.73
C GLU A 223 -44.08 9.25 23.32
N VAL A 224 -43.96 8.11 22.64
CA VAL A 224 -45.10 7.24 22.30
C VAL A 224 -45.62 6.54 23.55
N ALA A 225 -44.77 5.87 24.33
CA ALA A 225 -45.19 5.17 25.55
C ALA A 225 -45.90 6.10 26.57
N THR A 226 -45.43 7.34 26.73
CA THR A 226 -46.10 8.32 27.59
C THR A 226 -47.43 8.82 27.04
N LYS A 227 -47.62 8.87 25.70
CA LYS A 227 -48.91 9.17 25.07
C LYS A 227 -49.87 7.97 25.13
N GLU A 228 -49.37 6.74 25.00
CA GLU A 228 -50.14 5.52 25.20
C GLU A 228 -50.65 5.42 26.64
N GLU A 229 -49.83 5.76 27.64
CA GLU A 229 -50.26 5.84 29.03
C GLU A 229 -51.34 6.93 29.24
N GLN A 230 -51.19 8.11 28.62
CA GLN A 230 -52.21 9.17 28.66
C GLN A 230 -53.53 8.73 27.99
N LEU A 231 -53.47 8.07 26.83
CA LEU A 231 -54.64 7.51 26.15
C LEU A 231 -55.30 6.41 27.00
N HIS A 232 -54.53 5.55 27.65
CA HIS A 232 -55.07 4.50 28.51
C HIS A 232 -55.80 5.09 29.73
N ARG A 233 -55.24 6.12 30.38
CA ARG A 233 -55.91 6.86 31.46
C ARG A 233 -57.23 7.46 30.97
N LEU A 234 -57.24 8.17 29.83
CA LEU A 234 -58.46 8.73 29.24
C LEU A 234 -59.51 7.66 28.87
N CYS A 235 -59.08 6.44 28.49
CA CYS A 235 -60.01 5.33 28.26
C CYS A 235 -60.64 4.81 29.57
N CYS A 236 -59.89 4.79 30.67
CA CYS A 236 -60.42 4.47 31.99
C CYS A 236 -61.39 5.57 32.47
N ASP A 237 -61.01 6.84 32.38
CA ASP A 237 -61.86 7.98 32.74
C ASP A 237 -63.18 7.96 31.95
N PHE A 238 -63.13 7.63 30.65
CA PHE A 238 -64.32 7.47 29.80
C PHE A 238 -65.18 6.27 30.22
N ALA A 239 -64.58 5.13 30.59
CA ALA A 239 -65.32 3.95 31.05
C ALA A 239 -66.00 4.18 32.41
N ASP A 240 -65.36 4.93 33.31
CA ASP A 240 -65.95 5.35 34.58
C ASP A 240 -67.11 6.33 34.35
N VAL A 241 -66.95 7.34 33.47
CA VAL A 241 -68.04 8.25 33.08
C VAL A 241 -69.20 7.50 32.40
N GLN A 242 -68.92 6.51 31.54
CA GLN A 242 -69.96 5.68 30.93
C GLN A 242 -70.70 4.83 31.98
N THR A 243 -70.00 4.37 33.02
CA THR A 243 -70.59 3.59 34.12
C THR A 243 -71.45 4.48 35.03
N LEU A 244 -70.99 5.68 35.36
CA LEU A 244 -71.77 6.69 36.09
C LEU A 244 -73.02 7.12 35.31
N TYR A 245 -72.91 7.31 33.99
CA TYR A 245 -74.05 7.59 33.12
C TYR A 245 -75.07 6.44 33.14
N ARG A 246 -74.60 5.18 33.07
CA ARG A 246 -75.48 4.00 33.17
C ARG A 246 -76.23 3.98 34.50
N GLN A 247 -75.53 4.14 35.62
CA GLN A 247 -76.13 4.22 36.96
C GLN A 247 -77.14 5.36 37.06
N SER A 248 -76.84 6.54 36.51
CA SER A 248 -77.79 7.65 36.46
C SER A 248 -79.04 7.32 35.61
N SER A 249 -78.90 6.54 34.54
CA SER A 249 -80.04 6.11 33.72
C SER A 249 -80.88 5.01 34.41
N GLU A 250 -80.23 4.12 35.17
CA GLU A 250 -80.87 3.10 36.00
C GLU A 250 -81.69 3.77 37.12
N HIS A 251 -81.11 4.73 37.84
CA HIS A 251 -81.84 5.53 38.84
C HIS A 251 -82.99 6.36 38.24
N ALA A 252 -82.87 6.87 37.01
CA ALA A 252 -83.98 7.55 36.34
C ALA A 252 -85.13 6.57 35.98
N ALA A 253 -84.79 5.32 35.63
CA ALA A 253 -85.77 4.26 35.39
C ALA A 253 -86.44 3.80 36.70
N GLU A 254 -85.71 3.67 37.79
CA GLU A 254 -86.23 3.41 39.14
C GLU A 254 -87.21 4.50 39.58
N GLN A 255 -86.86 5.78 39.39
CA GLN A 255 -87.74 6.92 39.64
C GLN A 255 -89.00 6.87 38.76
N SER A 256 -88.87 6.56 37.46
CA SER A 256 -90.03 6.38 36.57
C SER A 256 -90.95 5.23 37.01
N HIS A 257 -90.39 4.14 37.53
CA HIS A 257 -91.17 3.02 38.07
C HIS A 257 -91.92 3.42 39.34
N LEU A 258 -91.25 4.13 40.27
CA LEU A 258 -91.89 4.64 41.49
C LEU A 258 -93.03 5.62 41.16
N ILE A 259 -92.84 6.52 40.19
CA ILE A 259 -93.90 7.43 39.71
C ILE A 259 -95.09 6.62 39.20
N LYS A 260 -94.87 5.61 38.35
CA LYS A 260 -95.96 4.73 37.84
C LYS A 260 -96.68 3.96 38.94
N GLN A 261 -95.98 3.53 39.99
CA GLN A 261 -96.60 2.90 41.15
C GLN A 261 -97.48 3.88 41.94
N LEU A 262 -97.05 5.14 42.09
CA LEU A 262 -97.84 6.20 42.72
C LEU A 262 -99.05 6.62 41.85
N GLU A 263 -98.90 6.65 40.52
CA GLU A 263 -99.99 6.88 39.56
C GLU A 263 -101.05 5.77 39.62
N LEU A 264 -100.64 4.51 39.65
CA LEU A 264 -101.54 3.36 39.81
C LEU A 264 -102.26 3.38 41.17
N LEU A 265 -101.54 3.64 42.27
CA LEU A 265 -102.14 3.74 43.61
C LEU A 265 -103.15 4.91 43.71
N ASN A 266 -102.87 6.03 43.05
CA ASN A 266 -103.80 7.16 42.95
C ASN A 266 -105.04 6.77 42.12
N LEU A 267 -104.87 6.09 40.98
CA LEU A 267 -105.97 5.60 40.15
C LEU A 267 -106.86 4.59 40.89
N ASP A 268 -106.27 3.67 41.64
CA ASP A 268 -107.02 2.70 42.46
C ASP A 268 -107.72 3.39 43.64
N THR A 269 -107.09 4.40 44.27
CA THR A 269 -107.72 5.23 45.30
C THR A 269 -108.93 5.99 44.75
N GLN A 270 -108.80 6.60 43.56
CA GLN A 270 -109.92 7.22 42.85
C GLN A 270 -111.02 6.21 42.47
N ARG A 271 -110.67 4.97 42.14
CA ARG A 271 -111.66 3.91 41.88
C ARG A 271 -112.39 3.52 43.17
N VAL A 272 -111.70 3.38 44.30
CA VAL A 272 -112.34 3.11 45.59
C VAL A 272 -113.28 4.25 46.00
N LEU A 273 -112.88 5.51 45.81
CA LEU A 273 -113.74 6.66 46.06
C LEU A 273 -114.98 6.66 45.16
N ARG A 274 -114.85 6.43 43.84
CA ARG A 274 -116.02 6.30 42.95
C ARG A 274 -116.92 5.13 43.32
N ASN A 275 -116.35 3.98 43.69
CA ASN A 275 -117.13 2.84 44.15
C ASN A 275 -117.89 3.16 45.46
N GLN A 276 -117.35 4.01 46.33
CA GLN A 276 -118.02 4.51 47.54
C GLN A 276 -119.12 5.52 47.20
N GLU A 277 -118.87 6.45 46.27
CA GLU A 277 -119.87 7.37 45.72
C GLU A 277 -121.03 6.59 45.08
N GLU A 278 -120.74 5.62 44.22
CA GLU A 278 -121.71 4.71 43.60
C GLU A 278 -122.51 3.95 44.67
N ALA A 279 -121.86 3.34 45.66
CA ALA A 279 -122.54 2.68 46.78
C ALA A 279 -123.47 3.63 47.56
N HIS A 280 -123.00 4.83 47.90
CA HIS A 280 -123.83 5.82 48.61
C HIS A 280 -125.00 6.33 47.76
N THR A 281 -124.85 6.45 46.42
CA THR A 281 -125.99 6.73 45.54
C THR A 281 -126.97 5.55 45.46
N ALA A 282 -126.48 4.31 45.41
CA ALA A 282 -127.31 3.11 45.44
C ALA A 282 -128.12 3.03 46.74
N ASP A 283 -127.47 3.20 47.89
CA ASP A 283 -128.11 3.30 49.20
C ASP A 283 -129.18 4.39 49.21
N THR A 284 -128.84 5.60 48.71
CA THR A 284 -129.78 6.73 48.60
C THR A 284 -131.01 6.37 47.75
N THR A 285 -130.84 5.70 46.61
CA THR A 285 -131.99 5.23 45.81
C THR A 285 -132.78 4.11 46.50
N SER A 286 -132.14 3.30 47.34
CA SER A 286 -132.80 2.25 48.14
C SER A 286 -133.70 2.87 49.22
N TYR A 287 -133.20 3.88 49.95
CA TYR A 287 -133.99 4.64 50.93
C TYR A 287 -135.15 5.40 50.26
N GLN A 288 -134.92 5.99 49.07
CA GLN A 288 -135.99 6.61 48.28
C GLN A 288 -137.05 5.60 47.81
N ARG A 289 -136.66 4.34 47.52
CA ARG A 289 -137.59 3.26 47.15
C ARG A 289 -138.39 2.80 48.37
N LEU A 290 -137.73 2.53 49.50
CA LEU A 290 -138.37 2.19 50.77
C LEU A 290 -139.37 3.26 51.23
N TYR A 291 -139.03 4.55 51.07
CA TYR A 291 -139.95 5.65 51.39
C TYR A 291 -141.20 5.64 50.49
N LYS A 292 -141.04 5.35 49.18
CA LYS A 292 -142.16 5.20 48.25
C LYS A 292 -143.04 4.01 48.63
N GLU A 293 -142.44 2.84 48.88
CA GLU A 293 -143.16 1.62 49.32
C GLU A 293 -143.91 1.85 50.63
N LEU A 294 -143.28 2.48 51.63
CA LEU A 294 -143.92 2.85 52.90
C LEU A 294 -145.08 3.82 52.70
N SER A 295 -144.95 4.82 51.82
CA SER A 295 -146.03 5.76 51.51
C SER A 295 -147.21 5.08 50.78
N GLN A 296 -146.95 4.09 49.93
CA GLN A 296 -147.98 3.28 49.27
C GLN A 296 -148.70 2.38 50.28
N CYS A 297 -147.96 1.72 51.18
CA CYS A 297 -148.54 0.94 52.28
C CYS A 297 -149.40 1.80 53.22
N TYR A 298 -148.97 3.03 53.53
CA TYR A 298 -149.76 3.98 54.31
C TYR A 298 -151.06 4.38 53.58
N GLN A 299 -150.99 4.72 52.29
CA GLN A 299 -152.18 5.02 51.49
C GLN A 299 -153.14 3.82 51.38
N ALA A 300 -152.62 2.61 51.20
CA ALA A 300 -153.42 1.38 51.19
C ALA A 300 -154.10 1.13 52.54
N LEU A 301 -153.41 1.39 53.66
CA LEU A 301 -153.97 1.30 55.01
C LEU A 301 -155.12 2.30 55.19
N VAL A 302 -154.92 3.58 54.86
CA VAL A 302 -155.96 4.62 54.91
C VAL A 302 -157.18 4.26 54.05
N MET A 303 -156.95 3.71 52.85
CA MET A 303 -158.02 3.23 51.96
C MET A 303 -158.73 1.96 52.46
N SER A 304 -158.07 1.14 53.28
CA SER A 304 -158.71 0.01 53.95
C SER A 304 -159.53 0.46 55.17
N GLU A 305 -159.04 1.46 55.91
CA GLU A 305 -159.70 2.03 57.07
C GLU A 305 -160.99 2.77 56.68
N SER A 306 -160.99 3.50 55.55
CA SER A 306 -162.20 4.15 55.02
C SER A 306 -163.28 3.14 54.60
N LYS A 307 -162.90 2.02 53.96
CA LYS A 307 -163.81 0.90 53.68
C LYS A 307 -164.35 0.26 54.96
N LEU A 308 -163.50 0.10 55.98
CA LEU A 308 -163.95 -0.45 57.27
C LEU A 308 -164.96 0.47 57.97
N ARG A 309 -164.77 1.80 57.89
CA ARG A 309 -165.76 2.79 58.35
C ARG A 309 -167.08 2.70 57.57
N GLN A 310 -167.03 2.56 56.24
CA GLN A 310 -168.24 2.36 55.43
C GLN A 310 -169.00 1.10 55.85
N ASN A 311 -168.33 -0.06 55.91
CA ASN A 311 -168.95 -1.33 56.33
C ASN A 311 -169.56 -1.22 57.74
N HIS A 312 -168.90 -0.53 58.67
CA HIS A 312 -169.43 -0.30 60.02
C HIS A 312 -170.68 0.58 59.99
N GLN A 313 -170.77 1.55 59.08
CA GLN A 313 -171.94 2.41 58.93
C GLN A 313 -173.13 1.70 58.28
N GLU A 314 -172.90 0.79 57.33
CA GLU A 314 -173.92 -0.12 56.77
C GLU A 314 -174.41 -1.15 57.82
N LEU A 315 -173.51 -1.73 58.61
CA LEU A 315 -173.90 -2.60 59.74
C LEU A 315 -174.73 -1.84 60.78
N ARG A 316 -174.45 -0.54 60.99
CA ARG A 316 -175.18 0.32 61.92
C ARG A 316 -176.59 0.66 61.42
N SER A 317 -176.82 0.80 60.11
CA SER A 317 -178.19 0.96 59.58
C SER A 317 -178.99 -0.35 59.69
N GLN A 318 -178.39 -1.50 59.36
CA GLN A 318 -179.04 -2.82 59.53
C GLN A 318 -179.44 -3.12 60.98
N LEU A 319 -178.70 -2.57 61.95
CA LEU A 319 -179.04 -2.65 63.37
C LEU A 319 -180.28 -1.80 63.70
N ALA A 320 -180.32 -0.55 63.22
CA ALA A 320 -181.47 0.34 63.42
C ALA A 320 -182.76 -0.21 62.80
N ASP A 321 -182.69 -0.82 61.61
CA ASP A 321 -183.83 -1.49 60.96
C ASP A 321 -184.40 -2.62 61.84
N LYS A 322 -183.53 -3.37 62.53
CA LYS A 322 -183.94 -4.45 63.44
C LYS A 322 -184.50 -3.93 64.76
N ASP A 323 -183.95 -2.87 65.33
CA ASP A 323 -184.52 -2.22 66.53
C ASP A 323 -185.93 -1.65 66.25
N GLN A 324 -186.15 -1.16 65.02
CA GLN A 324 -187.46 -0.70 64.56
C GLN A 324 -188.47 -1.86 64.37
N LEU A 325 -188.00 -3.06 63.97
CA LEU A 325 -188.81 -4.27 63.92
C LEU A 325 -189.14 -4.81 65.34
N ILE A 326 -188.18 -4.76 66.26
CA ILE A 326 -188.36 -5.19 67.66
C ILE A 326 -189.43 -4.35 68.36
N THR A 327 -189.43 -3.02 68.15
CA THR A 327 -190.45 -2.14 68.72
C THR A 327 -191.86 -2.39 68.14
N GLN A 328 -191.98 -2.77 66.85
CA GLN A 328 -193.26 -3.20 66.28
C GLN A 328 -193.78 -4.51 66.90
N LEU A 329 -192.90 -5.49 67.13
CA LEU A 329 -193.27 -6.76 67.77
C LEU A 329 -193.67 -6.57 69.24
N GLN A 330 -192.99 -5.69 69.98
CA GLN A 330 -193.38 -5.32 71.36
C GLN A 330 -194.78 -4.69 71.40
N ALA A 331 -195.11 -3.79 70.47
CA ALA A 331 -196.44 -3.18 70.37
C ALA A 331 -197.56 -4.18 70.02
N GLN A 332 -197.24 -5.27 69.31
CA GLN A 332 -198.18 -6.38 69.06
C GLN A 332 -198.40 -7.24 70.31
N LEU A 333 -197.33 -7.55 71.05
CA LEU A 333 -197.39 -8.36 72.27
C LEU A 333 -198.27 -7.70 73.34
N GLN A 334 -198.12 -6.38 73.52
CA GLN A 334 -198.82 -5.62 74.55
C GLN A 334 -200.35 -5.59 74.32
N LYS A 335 -200.81 -5.54 73.06
CA LYS A 335 -202.24 -5.65 72.71
C LYS A 335 -202.85 -7.03 73.00
N GLN A 336 -202.07 -8.11 72.97
CA GLN A 336 -202.59 -9.43 73.36
C GLN A 336 -202.74 -9.57 74.87
N GLN A 337 -201.87 -8.91 75.66
CA GLN A 337 -201.95 -8.95 77.12
C GLN A 337 -203.20 -8.21 77.65
N GLU A 338 -203.60 -7.09 77.03
CA GLU A 338 -204.81 -6.34 77.42
C GLU A 338 -206.11 -7.17 77.29
N GLN A 339 -206.22 -8.05 76.29
CA GLN A 339 -207.40 -8.91 76.12
C GLN A 339 -207.51 -10.02 77.17
N ILE A 340 -206.39 -10.47 77.74
CA ILE A 340 -206.36 -11.54 78.75
C ILE A 340 -206.69 -10.98 80.16
N GLN A 341 -206.50 -9.67 80.37
CA GLN A 341 -206.57 -9.02 81.69
C GLN A 341 -208.00 -8.81 82.23
N GLN A 342 -209.06 -8.98 81.43
CA GLN A 342 -210.45 -8.67 81.85
C GLN A 342 -211.23 -9.82 82.50
N GLN A 343 -210.75 -11.07 82.47
CA GLN A 343 -211.60 -12.24 82.81
C GLN A 343 -211.27 -12.96 84.14
N GLN A 344 -210.20 -12.57 84.86
CA GLN A 344 -209.94 -13.03 86.23
C GLN A 344 -209.48 -11.88 87.13
N GLN A 345 -210.42 -11.30 87.89
CA GLN A 345 -210.16 -10.17 88.79
C GLN A 345 -211.03 -10.23 90.06
N GLN A 346 -210.61 -11.01 91.06
CA GLN A 346 -210.95 -10.81 92.47
C GLN A 346 -210.11 -11.69 93.41
N GLN A 347 -209.78 -11.17 94.60
CA GLN A 347 -209.08 -11.83 95.72
C GLN A 347 -207.64 -12.30 95.36
N ALA A 348 -206.53 -11.61 95.73
CA ALA A 348 -206.14 -11.00 97.02
C ALA A 348 -206.06 -12.05 98.14
N GLN A 349 -205.07 -12.06 99.05
CA GLN A 349 -204.08 -11.06 99.50
C GLN A 349 -202.97 -11.84 100.25
N HIS A 350 -201.65 -11.61 100.14
CA HIS A 350 -200.80 -10.59 100.79
C HIS A 350 -199.30 -10.95 100.48
N VAL A 351 -198.36 -10.02 100.22
CA VAL A 351 -197.44 -9.32 101.18
C VAL A 351 -196.37 -10.25 101.80
N THR A 352 -195.05 -9.95 101.89
CA THR A 352 -194.28 -8.67 101.93
C THR A 352 -192.80 -8.84 101.45
N LEU A 353 -192.11 -7.71 101.19
CA LEU A 353 -190.65 -7.38 101.32
C LEU A 353 -189.60 -8.52 101.52
N TYR A 354 -188.39 -8.49 100.92
CA TYR A 354 -187.31 -7.55 101.30
C TYR A 354 -186.02 -7.61 100.41
N SER A 355 -185.20 -6.55 100.48
CA SER A 355 -183.72 -6.53 100.51
C SER A 355 -182.82 -6.79 99.27
N SER A 356 -182.08 -5.73 98.89
CA SER A 356 -180.60 -5.63 98.91
C SER A 356 -179.71 -6.41 97.90
N SER A 357 -178.92 -5.70 97.08
CA SER A 357 -177.59 -5.22 97.56
C SER A 357 -176.80 -4.36 96.56
N ASN A 358 -176.35 -3.22 97.11
CA ASN A 358 -175.20 -2.40 96.75
C ASN A 358 -173.89 -3.16 96.39
N LYS A 359 -173.18 -2.71 95.33
CA LYS A 359 -171.70 -2.55 95.15
C LYS A 359 -171.41 -2.19 93.68
N GLN A 360 -170.55 -1.25 93.28
CA GLN A 360 -169.54 -0.39 93.92
C GLN A 360 -168.15 -1.00 94.21
N THR A 361 -167.35 -1.19 93.15
CA THR A 361 -165.86 -1.06 93.09
C THR A 361 -165.52 -0.64 91.64
N ASN A 362 -165.01 0.54 91.26
CA ASN A 362 -164.29 1.62 91.93
C ASN A 362 -162.77 1.40 92.08
N PHE A 363 -161.97 2.30 91.48
CA PHE A 363 -160.50 2.40 91.48
C PHE A 363 -159.70 1.23 90.83
N LYS A 364 -158.53 1.45 90.20
CA LYS A 364 -157.66 2.65 90.13
C LYS A 364 -157.29 3.00 88.69
N ALA A 365 -157.32 4.29 88.35
CA ALA A 365 -156.44 4.83 87.32
C ALA A 365 -155.14 5.31 87.98
N VAL A 366 -154.01 5.14 87.29
CA VAL A 366 -152.73 5.77 87.61
C VAL A 366 -152.11 6.19 86.27
N VAL A 367 -152.21 7.49 85.97
CA VAL A 367 -151.06 8.41 85.79
C VAL A 367 -149.85 7.76 85.12
N VAL A 368 -149.43 8.10 83.88
CA VAL A 368 -149.37 9.41 83.19
C VAL A 368 -148.53 10.44 83.95
N GLU A 369 -147.23 10.19 84.05
CA GLU A 369 -146.22 11.22 84.27
C GLU A 369 -145.00 11.00 83.37
N ARG A 370 -144.50 12.12 82.81
CA ARG A 370 -143.09 12.47 82.51
C ARG A 370 -142.22 11.48 81.71
N ALA A 371 -141.59 11.88 80.59
CA ALA A 371 -141.51 13.19 79.94
C ALA A 371 -140.99 14.36 80.83
N ASP A 372 -139.80 14.18 81.40
CA ASP A 372 -138.81 15.21 81.79
C ASP A 372 -137.48 14.41 81.86
N ALA A 373 -136.44 14.58 81.02
CA ALA A 373 -135.73 15.77 80.55
C ALA A 373 -135.04 16.53 81.69
N GLN A 374 -133.73 16.30 81.89
CA GLN A 374 -132.80 17.26 82.51
C GLN A 374 -131.32 16.82 82.43
N ASN A 375 -130.46 17.79 82.07
CA ASN A 375 -129.14 18.10 82.64
C ASN A 375 -127.96 17.09 82.52
N LEU A 376 -126.70 17.52 82.39
CA LEU A 376 -126.12 18.88 82.28
C LEU A 376 -124.90 18.89 81.32
N GLY A 377 -124.24 20.04 81.19
CA GLY A 377 -123.07 20.28 80.32
C GLY A 377 -121.75 19.56 80.70
N SER A 378 -120.61 19.91 80.11
CA SER A 378 -120.22 21.27 79.69
C SER A 378 -119.47 21.37 78.35
N HIS A 379 -119.46 22.59 77.80
CA HIS A 379 -118.66 23.02 76.65
C HIS A 379 -117.18 23.28 77.02
N THR A 380 -116.39 23.57 75.97
CA THR A 380 -115.17 24.43 75.94
C THR A 380 -113.93 23.98 76.70
N ASP A 381 -112.93 23.54 75.92
CA ASP A 381 -111.68 24.28 75.63
C ASP A 381 -110.74 24.83 76.73
N GLN A 382 -109.46 24.86 76.35
CA GLN A 382 -108.32 25.59 76.95
C GLN A 382 -107.68 25.05 78.25
N ALA A 383 -106.79 24.08 78.02
CA ALA A 383 -105.34 24.17 78.30
C ALA A 383 -104.76 24.14 79.73
N SER A 384 -103.58 23.48 79.79
CA SER A 384 -102.49 23.56 80.80
C SER A 384 -102.50 22.60 82.00
N THR A 385 -101.28 22.35 82.52
CA THR A 385 -100.88 21.59 83.74
C THR A 385 -100.94 20.05 83.75
N THR A 386 -99.79 19.44 83.37
CA THR A 386 -98.99 18.45 84.15
C THR A 386 -99.61 17.26 84.89
N ASP A 387 -99.31 16.06 84.36
CA ASP A 387 -98.43 15.00 84.96
C ASP A 387 -99.03 13.71 85.61
N SER A 388 -98.40 12.57 85.26
CA SER A 388 -98.33 11.21 85.86
C SER A 388 -99.62 10.38 86.10
N ASP A 389 -99.65 9.03 86.04
CA ASP A 389 -99.06 7.96 85.17
C ASP A 389 -99.87 6.66 85.50
N LEU A 390 -100.04 5.62 84.66
CA LEU A 390 -99.15 4.42 84.62
C LEU A 390 -99.63 3.37 83.58
N THR A 391 -98.85 3.18 82.51
CA THR A 391 -98.87 2.01 81.57
C THR A 391 -100.14 1.73 80.73
N PRO A 392 -100.07 0.95 79.62
CA PRO A 392 -98.91 0.43 78.89
C PRO A 392 -98.53 1.29 77.65
N LYS A 393 -97.49 0.88 76.90
CA LYS A 393 -96.70 1.77 76.01
C LYS A 393 -97.10 1.76 74.52
N ASP A 394 -96.89 2.91 73.87
CA ASP A 394 -97.16 3.18 72.44
C ASP A 394 -96.09 4.16 71.86
N LYS A 395 -95.93 4.18 70.51
CA LYS A 395 -95.19 5.09 69.57
C LYS A 395 -93.89 5.83 69.99
N ASN A 396 -93.03 6.16 69.01
CA ASN A 396 -92.12 7.33 69.10
C ASN A 396 -91.51 7.82 67.76
N PHE A 397 -91.07 9.09 67.74
CA PHE A 397 -90.36 9.77 66.63
C PHE A 397 -88.83 9.87 66.90
N HIS A 398 -88.08 10.52 65.98
CA HIS A 398 -86.69 10.98 66.16
C HIS A 398 -86.50 11.97 67.36
N PRO A 399 -85.27 12.32 67.84
CA PRO A 399 -83.92 12.06 67.29
C PRO A 399 -82.78 11.67 68.29
N ARG A 400 -81.59 11.35 67.73
CA ARG A 400 -80.20 11.60 68.23
C ARG A 400 -79.81 11.28 69.70
N SER A 401 -79.00 10.22 69.93
CA SER A 401 -77.59 10.28 70.43
C SER A 401 -77.07 8.96 71.06
N ALA A 402 -75.72 8.82 71.13
CA ALA A 402 -74.89 7.95 72.00
C ALA A 402 -75.01 6.39 71.99
N ARG A 403 -73.97 5.75 71.40
CA ARG A 403 -73.00 4.77 71.97
C ARG A 403 -73.31 4.01 73.30
N PRO A 404 -72.66 2.85 73.59
CA PRO A 404 -71.54 2.17 72.90
C PRO A 404 -71.67 0.61 72.78
N VAL A 405 -70.52 -0.10 72.56
CA VAL A 405 -70.19 -1.50 72.98
C VAL A 405 -70.23 -2.66 71.93
N ARG A 406 -69.01 -3.05 71.51
CA ARG A 406 -68.45 -4.44 71.37
C ARG A 406 -68.88 -5.42 70.23
N ARG A 407 -68.00 -5.47 69.21
CA ARG A 407 -67.35 -6.65 68.58
C ARG A 407 -68.17 -7.92 68.16
N GLN A 408 -68.22 -8.08 66.82
CA GLN A 408 -67.60 -9.17 66.02
C GLN A 408 -68.32 -10.49 65.64
N GLN A 409 -68.16 -10.79 64.33
CA GLN A 409 -68.08 -12.08 63.61
C GLN A 409 -69.39 -12.83 63.29
N GLY A 410 -69.60 -13.28 62.02
CA GLY A 410 -68.77 -13.01 60.82
C GLY A 410 -69.17 -13.72 59.51
N THR A 411 -68.31 -13.50 58.48
CA THR A 411 -68.16 -14.19 57.17
C THR A 411 -69.35 -14.13 56.16
N PRO A 412 -69.16 -14.42 54.83
CA PRO A 412 -67.94 -14.85 54.09
C PRO A 412 -67.56 -14.09 52.76
N VAL A 413 -66.28 -14.28 52.34
CA VAL A 413 -65.74 -14.45 50.95
C VAL A 413 -65.57 -13.26 49.94
N GLN A 414 -64.29 -12.88 49.77
CA GLN A 414 -63.49 -12.56 48.55
C GLN A 414 -63.99 -11.69 47.37
N ARG A 415 -63.20 -10.65 47.05
CA ARG A 415 -62.25 -10.65 45.89
C ARG A 415 -61.11 -9.64 46.07
N SER A 416 -60.09 -9.73 45.22
CA SER A 416 -58.73 -9.17 45.43
C SER A 416 -58.58 -7.67 45.16
N ARG A 417 -57.56 -7.04 45.77
CA ARG A 417 -57.06 -5.68 45.46
C ARG A 417 -55.54 -5.67 45.24
N SER A 418 -55.09 -4.85 44.31
CA SER A 418 -53.68 -4.41 44.19
C SER A 418 -53.36 -3.32 45.22
N LEU A 419 -52.07 -3.03 45.43
CA LEU A 419 -51.58 -2.12 46.48
C LEU A 419 -50.88 -0.89 45.91
N SER A 420 -51.27 0.29 46.41
CA SER A 420 -50.47 1.52 46.42
C SER A 420 -51.08 2.47 47.46
N PRO A 421 -50.32 2.91 48.49
CA PRO A 421 -50.75 3.94 49.42
C PRO A 421 -49.94 5.23 49.31
N ALA A 422 -50.62 6.37 49.25
CA ALA A 422 -50.03 7.69 49.45
C ALA A 422 -50.83 8.44 50.53
N SER A 423 -50.17 8.98 51.56
CA SER A 423 -50.70 10.10 52.37
C SER A 423 -49.71 10.60 53.43
N SER A 424 -49.41 11.91 53.36
CA SER A 424 -49.47 12.88 54.47
C SER A 424 -49.18 12.44 55.94
N VAL A 425 -48.12 12.99 56.55
CA VAL A 425 -48.17 14.16 57.49
C VAL A 425 -49.39 14.18 58.46
N VAL A 426 -49.25 14.27 59.81
CA VAL A 426 -48.10 14.72 60.64
C VAL A 426 -48.14 14.35 62.16
N LEU A 427 -46.98 14.51 62.83
CA LEU A 427 -46.66 14.66 64.27
C LEU A 427 -47.05 13.59 65.31
N GLY A 428 -46.02 13.12 66.04
CA GLY A 428 -46.10 12.49 67.35
C GLY A 428 -44.72 12.54 68.05
N SER A 429 -44.59 13.36 69.10
CA SER A 429 -43.28 13.69 69.70
C SER A 429 -42.72 12.60 70.62
N GLY A 430 -42.12 11.56 70.04
CA GLY A 430 -41.47 10.48 70.81
C GLY A 430 -40.43 9.64 70.07
N SER A 431 -40.12 9.96 68.81
CA SER A 431 -39.34 9.05 67.93
C SER A 431 -37.95 9.55 67.51
N SER A 432 -37.52 10.75 67.93
CA SER A 432 -36.32 11.43 67.37
C SER A 432 -35.08 10.51 67.34
N LYS A 433 -34.65 9.98 68.50
CA LYS A 433 -33.48 9.07 68.59
C LYS A 433 -33.61 7.80 67.74
N GLY A 434 -34.81 7.21 67.67
CA GLY A 434 -35.06 6.03 66.84
C GLY A 434 -35.14 6.32 65.34
N ALA A 435 -35.45 7.57 64.96
CA ALA A 435 -35.36 8.04 63.58
C ALA A 435 -33.92 8.42 63.22
N GLU A 436 -33.21 9.14 64.10
CA GLU A 436 -31.79 9.49 63.99
C GLU A 436 -30.91 8.25 63.85
N GLN A 437 -31.11 7.22 64.69
CA GLN A 437 -30.36 5.97 64.59
C GLN A 437 -30.72 5.20 63.31
N ARG A 438 -31.98 5.19 62.87
CA ARG A 438 -32.33 4.62 61.55
C ARG A 438 -31.76 5.40 60.37
N ILE A 439 -31.61 6.71 60.50
CA ILE A 439 -30.94 7.55 59.50
C ILE A 439 -29.44 7.21 59.48
N GLN A 440 -28.79 7.09 60.64
CA GLN A 440 -27.39 6.66 60.76
C GLN A 440 -27.17 5.23 60.23
N ASP A 441 -28.07 4.28 60.53
CA ASP A 441 -28.05 2.91 60.00
C ASP A 441 -28.20 2.90 58.46
N LEU A 442 -29.06 3.77 57.91
CA LEU A 442 -29.26 3.92 56.47
C LEU A 442 -28.11 4.66 55.78
N GLU A 443 -27.49 5.64 56.44
CA GLU A 443 -26.29 6.34 55.98
C GLU A 443 -25.06 5.42 55.99
N GLU A 444 -24.90 4.59 57.03
CA GLU A 444 -23.91 3.50 57.10
C GLU A 444 -24.16 2.47 56.00
N LEU A 445 -25.41 2.00 55.81
CA LEU A 445 -25.77 1.06 54.76
C LEU A 445 -25.54 1.65 53.35
N LEU A 446 -25.85 2.94 53.14
CA LEU A 446 -25.59 3.64 51.89
C LEU A 446 -24.09 3.84 51.67
N ARG A 447 -23.31 4.13 52.72
CA ARG A 447 -21.84 4.18 52.68
C ARG A 447 -21.23 2.83 52.34
N LEU A 448 -21.76 1.73 52.90
CA LEU A 448 -21.35 0.37 52.57
C LEU A 448 -21.73 0.00 51.13
N LYS A 449 -22.95 0.31 50.68
CA LYS A 449 -23.37 0.11 49.27
C LYS A 449 -22.60 0.98 48.29
N THR A 450 -22.14 2.16 48.70
CA THR A 450 -21.25 3.01 47.89
C THR A 450 -19.87 2.36 47.75
N LYS A 451 -19.29 1.85 48.85
CA LYS A 451 -18.04 1.07 48.81
C LYS A 451 -18.16 -0.21 47.98
N GLU A 452 -19.27 -0.94 48.11
CA GLU A 452 -19.58 -2.13 47.30
C GLU A 452 -19.67 -1.78 45.81
N ASN A 453 -20.34 -0.68 45.44
CA ASN A 453 -20.38 -0.18 44.07
C ASN A 453 -18.99 0.28 43.58
N GLU A 454 -18.18 0.91 44.42
CA GLU A 454 -16.78 1.21 44.08
C GLU A 454 -15.94 -0.06 43.87
N GLU A 455 -16.13 -1.10 44.68
CA GLU A 455 -15.42 -2.38 44.57
C GLU A 455 -15.87 -3.17 43.34
N LEU A 456 -17.17 -3.17 43.03
CA LEU A 456 -17.71 -3.65 41.75
C LEU A 456 -17.16 -2.84 40.56
N GLY A 457 -17.01 -1.52 40.70
CA GLY A 457 -16.36 -0.66 39.71
C GLY A 457 -14.87 -0.99 39.52
N LYS A 458 -14.13 -1.19 40.61
CA LYS A 458 -12.72 -1.62 40.62
C LYS A 458 -12.58 -3.03 40.02
N ALA A 459 -13.51 -3.95 40.31
CA ALA A 459 -13.55 -5.29 39.72
C ALA A 459 -13.92 -5.27 38.23
N HIS A 460 -14.85 -4.42 37.83
CA HIS A 460 -15.21 -4.21 36.42
C HIS A 460 -14.06 -3.59 35.63
N ASN A 461 -13.33 -2.63 36.20
CA ASN A 461 -12.14 -2.05 35.58
C ASN A 461 -11.02 -3.09 35.46
N LYS A 462 -10.73 -3.87 36.51
CA LYS A 462 -9.80 -5.03 36.42
C LYS A 462 -10.24 -6.07 35.37
N ARG A 463 -11.55 -6.32 35.23
CA ARG A 463 -12.09 -7.19 34.17
C ARG A 463 -11.89 -6.58 32.78
N ARG A 464 -12.12 -5.27 32.62
CA ARG A 464 -11.89 -4.52 31.38
C ARG A 464 -10.42 -4.49 31.00
N GLU A 465 -9.51 -4.23 31.94
CA GLU A 465 -8.06 -4.29 31.78
C GLU A 465 -7.61 -5.68 31.31
N ARG A 466 -8.07 -6.76 31.98
CA ARG A 466 -7.85 -8.14 31.53
C ARG A 466 -8.38 -8.38 30.12
N MET A 467 -9.55 -7.84 29.76
CA MET A 467 -10.14 -7.98 28.43
C MET A 467 -9.33 -7.23 27.37
N CYS A 468 -8.89 -5.99 27.65
CA CYS A 468 -7.99 -5.23 26.78
C CYS A 468 -6.63 -5.93 26.61
N LEU A 469 -6.06 -6.51 27.68
CA LEU A 469 -4.84 -7.31 27.60
C LEU A 469 -5.05 -8.56 26.74
N ILE A 470 -6.15 -9.29 26.92
CA ILE A 470 -6.50 -10.45 26.07
C ILE A 470 -6.69 -10.03 24.61
N GLN A 471 -7.36 -8.92 24.33
CA GLN A 471 -7.50 -8.37 22.97
C GLN A 471 -6.15 -7.98 22.37
N ASN A 472 -5.26 -7.36 23.15
CA ASN A 472 -3.91 -7.03 22.72
C ASN A 472 -3.06 -8.28 22.46
N TYR A 473 -3.13 -9.31 23.32
CA TYR A 473 -2.48 -10.59 23.06
C TYR A 473 -3.05 -11.27 21.80
N TYR A 474 -4.37 -11.26 21.59
CA TYR A 474 -4.99 -11.76 20.36
C TYR A 474 -4.60 -10.95 19.12
N LYS A 475 -4.34 -9.64 19.25
CA LYS A 475 -3.82 -8.81 18.17
C LYS A 475 -2.36 -9.18 17.88
N THR A 476 -1.50 -9.22 18.89
CA THR A 476 -0.09 -9.62 18.75
C THR A 476 0.05 -11.01 18.14
N VAL A 477 -0.71 -12.00 18.61
CA VAL A 477 -0.71 -13.36 18.05
C VAL A 477 -1.24 -13.37 16.62
N ARG A 478 -2.30 -12.62 16.30
CA ARG A 478 -2.81 -12.49 14.92
C ARG A 478 -1.78 -11.86 13.99
N ASP A 479 -1.10 -10.81 14.44
CA ASP A 479 -0.14 -10.09 13.61
C ASP A 479 1.19 -10.87 13.50
N GLN A 480 1.58 -11.65 14.53
CA GLN A 480 2.63 -12.68 14.45
C GLN A 480 2.28 -13.82 13.49
N LEU A 481 1.04 -14.32 13.51
CA LEU A 481 0.57 -15.34 12.55
C LEU A 481 0.65 -14.82 11.13
N LYS A 482 0.18 -13.58 10.85
CA LYS A 482 0.39 -12.93 9.54
C LYS A 482 1.87 -12.79 9.17
N GLU A 483 2.74 -12.52 10.14
CA GLU A 483 4.18 -12.42 9.87
C GLU A 483 4.79 -13.79 9.53
N MET A 484 4.30 -14.88 10.13
CA MET A 484 4.65 -16.25 9.74
C MET A 484 4.04 -16.66 8.39
N GLU A 485 2.80 -16.26 8.09
CA GLU A 485 2.15 -16.46 6.77
C GLU A 485 2.89 -15.71 5.63
N LYS A 486 3.55 -14.58 5.94
CA LYS A 486 4.42 -13.85 4.99
C LYS A 486 5.83 -14.42 4.87
N SER A 487 6.39 -15.00 5.95
CA SER A 487 7.79 -15.43 6.00
C SER A 487 7.99 -16.93 5.76
N SER A 488 6.93 -17.74 5.82
CA SER A 488 6.93 -19.13 5.37
C SER A 488 6.37 -19.24 3.94
N GLY A 489 7.00 -20.08 3.11
CA GLY A 489 6.54 -20.32 1.74
C GLY A 489 5.23 -21.09 1.73
N LEU A 490 4.21 -20.54 1.06
CA LEU A 490 2.83 -21.04 0.98
C LEU A 490 2.74 -22.41 0.28
N ALA A 491 2.99 -23.48 1.03
CA ALA A 491 2.70 -24.87 0.68
C ALA A 491 2.68 -25.78 1.93
N SER A 492 3.82 -25.91 2.63
CA SER A 492 4.00 -26.95 3.66
C SER A 492 3.17 -26.70 4.92
N LEU A 493 2.99 -25.44 5.32
CA LEU A 493 2.20 -25.08 6.50
C LEU A 493 0.69 -25.09 6.22
N GLU A 494 0.26 -25.03 4.96
CA GLU A 494 -1.16 -25.06 4.60
C GLU A 494 -1.70 -26.50 4.63
N GLU A 495 -0.91 -27.50 4.18
CA GLU A 495 -1.24 -28.92 4.40
C GLU A 495 -1.31 -29.26 5.91
N GLU A 496 -0.36 -28.79 6.73
CA GLU A 496 -0.38 -29.02 8.18
C GLU A 496 -1.56 -28.30 8.87
N LEU A 497 -1.89 -27.07 8.46
CA LEU A 497 -3.06 -26.35 8.97
C LEU A 497 -4.38 -27.02 8.54
N ASP A 498 -4.48 -27.57 7.33
CA ASP A 498 -5.69 -28.31 6.91
C ASP A 498 -5.81 -29.67 7.61
N ILE A 499 -4.71 -30.37 7.86
CA ILE A 499 -4.69 -31.55 8.74
C ILE A 499 -5.19 -31.18 10.15
N LEU A 500 -4.72 -30.06 10.72
CA LEU A 500 -5.17 -29.58 12.04
C LEU A 500 -6.61 -29.03 12.03
N ARG A 501 -7.08 -28.44 10.93
CA ARG A 501 -8.49 -28.03 10.73
C ARG A 501 -9.41 -29.26 10.68
N VAL A 502 -9.03 -30.31 9.94
CA VAL A 502 -9.75 -31.59 9.88
C VAL A 502 -9.72 -32.30 11.23
N GLN A 503 -8.56 -32.38 11.89
CA GLN A 503 -8.44 -32.96 13.23
C GLN A 503 -9.34 -32.21 14.22
N SER A 504 -9.28 -30.87 14.27
CA SER A 504 -10.15 -30.10 15.15
C SER A 504 -11.64 -30.18 14.77
N ALA A 505 -11.98 -30.48 13.52
CA ALA A 505 -13.37 -30.73 13.09
C ALA A 505 -13.85 -32.11 13.56
N MET A 506 -12.98 -33.12 13.51
CA MET A 506 -13.21 -34.45 14.09
C MET A 506 -13.33 -34.37 15.62
N ASP A 507 -12.46 -33.62 16.28
CA ASP A 507 -12.54 -33.38 17.74
C ASP A 507 -13.81 -32.61 18.12
N ARG A 508 -14.26 -31.65 17.30
CA ARG A 508 -15.58 -31.00 17.46
C ARG A 508 -16.75 -31.94 17.17
N ALA A 509 -16.57 -32.97 16.36
CA ALA A 509 -17.60 -33.99 16.11
C ALA A 509 -17.69 -34.96 17.29
N THR A 510 -16.56 -35.51 17.75
CA THR A 510 -16.52 -36.41 18.93
C THR A 510 -16.98 -35.70 20.20
N VAL A 511 -16.62 -34.42 20.41
CA VAL A 511 -17.17 -33.62 21.53
C VAL A 511 -18.68 -33.41 21.41
N LYS A 512 -19.25 -33.30 20.21
CA LYS A 512 -20.71 -33.25 20.01
C LYS A 512 -21.37 -34.60 20.24
N GLU A 513 -20.77 -35.69 19.76
CA GLU A 513 -21.25 -37.06 20.02
C GLU A 513 -21.24 -37.37 21.52
N LEU A 514 -20.17 -37.01 22.24
CA LEU A 514 -20.08 -37.11 23.70
C LEU A 514 -21.12 -36.24 24.39
N HIS A 515 -21.40 -35.01 23.92
CA HIS A 515 -22.52 -34.20 24.45
C HIS A 515 -23.89 -34.86 24.20
N ILE A 516 -24.10 -35.50 23.04
CA ILE A 516 -25.34 -36.21 22.73
C ILE A 516 -25.48 -37.47 23.59
N CYS A 517 -24.39 -38.20 23.85
CA CYS A 517 -24.39 -39.34 24.77
C CYS A 517 -24.64 -38.90 26.21
N LEU A 518 -23.94 -37.89 26.72
CA LEU A 518 -24.17 -37.33 28.07
C LEU A 518 -25.59 -36.75 28.21
N ALA A 519 -26.15 -36.13 27.17
CA ALA A 519 -27.53 -35.66 27.18
C ALA A 519 -28.53 -36.83 27.22
N LYS A 520 -28.29 -37.91 26.47
CA LYS A 520 -29.09 -39.15 26.55
C LYS A 520 -28.99 -39.81 27.92
N GLU A 521 -27.79 -39.95 28.48
CA GLU A 521 -27.58 -40.47 29.84
C GLU A 521 -28.31 -39.61 30.88
N HIS A 522 -28.25 -38.28 30.77
CA HIS A 522 -28.99 -37.38 31.66
C HIS A 522 -30.51 -37.50 31.46
N GLN A 523 -31.00 -37.71 30.24
CA GLN A 523 -32.41 -37.91 29.94
C GLN A 523 -32.92 -39.29 30.40
N GLU A 524 -32.09 -40.33 30.32
CA GLU A 524 -32.33 -41.64 30.92
C GLU A 524 -32.32 -41.59 32.45
N LEU A 525 -31.42 -40.81 33.07
CA LEU A 525 -31.40 -40.62 34.53
C LEU A 525 -32.65 -39.86 35.00
N LEU A 526 -33.12 -38.87 34.23
CA LEU A 526 -34.40 -38.20 34.51
C LEU A 526 -35.59 -39.16 34.33
N TYR A 527 -35.56 -40.04 33.32
CA TYR A 527 -36.58 -41.08 33.15
C TYR A 527 -36.57 -42.07 34.32
N LYS A 528 -35.40 -42.56 34.73
CA LYS A 528 -35.23 -43.48 35.86
C LYS A 528 -35.67 -42.84 37.19
N MET A 529 -35.38 -41.55 37.43
CA MET A 529 -35.92 -40.85 38.62
C MET A 529 -37.44 -40.63 38.56
N ALA A 530 -38.03 -40.44 37.37
CA ALA A 530 -39.49 -40.37 37.22
C ALA A 530 -40.16 -41.74 37.44
N GLU A 531 -39.49 -42.81 37.01
CA GLU A 531 -39.89 -44.21 37.19
C GLU A 531 -39.80 -44.62 38.67
N GLU A 532 -38.72 -44.25 39.38
CA GLU A 532 -38.59 -44.36 40.84
C GLU A 532 -39.69 -43.58 41.58
N GLN A 533 -40.10 -42.40 41.09
CA GLN A 533 -41.19 -41.62 41.68
C GLN A 533 -42.60 -42.20 41.44
N GLN A 534 -42.80 -43.11 40.48
CA GLN A 534 -44.09 -43.79 40.33
C GLN A 534 -44.30 -44.96 41.31
N VAL A 535 -43.25 -45.44 41.99
CA VAL A 535 -43.35 -46.59 42.90
C VAL A 535 -43.77 -46.17 44.32
N LYS A 536 -45.08 -45.91 44.46
CA LYS A 536 -45.89 -46.13 45.67
C LYS A 536 -45.47 -45.41 46.98
N SER A 537 -46.19 -44.33 47.26
CA SER A 537 -46.63 -43.87 48.59
C SER A 537 -46.36 -44.76 49.82
N SER A 538 -45.54 -44.28 50.78
CA SER A 538 -45.78 -44.34 52.26
C SER A 538 -44.58 -43.77 53.05
N THR A 539 -44.85 -43.01 54.12
CA THR A 539 -43.86 -42.64 55.17
C THR A 539 -43.79 -43.73 56.24
N PRO A 540 -42.60 -44.06 56.82
CA PRO A 540 -42.19 -43.38 58.07
C PRO A 540 -40.65 -43.25 58.33
N LYS A 541 -40.32 -42.85 59.57
CA LYS A 541 -39.05 -42.32 60.15
C LYS A 541 -37.77 -43.21 60.15
N LYS A 542 -36.60 -42.53 60.02
CA LYS A 542 -35.21 -42.87 60.46
C LYS A 542 -34.45 -43.98 59.64
N PRO A 543 -33.12 -44.24 59.85
CA PRO A 543 -31.98 -43.54 59.22
C PRO A 543 -30.97 -44.56 58.57
N PRO A 544 -29.65 -44.31 58.44
CA PRO A 544 -28.91 -43.25 57.74
C PRO A 544 -28.04 -43.79 56.56
N LEU A 545 -28.02 -43.14 55.39
CA LEU A 545 -27.18 -43.56 54.24
C LEU A 545 -26.40 -42.42 53.52
N SER A 546 -26.19 -41.27 54.15
CA SER A 546 -25.63 -40.08 53.48
C SER A 546 -24.09 -39.94 53.48
N SER A 547 -23.38 -40.56 54.43
CA SER A 547 -21.93 -40.31 54.63
C SER A 547 -21.11 -40.66 53.39
N GLY A 548 -21.23 -41.91 52.89
CA GLY A 548 -20.33 -42.44 51.86
C GLY A 548 -20.29 -41.65 50.54
N ARG A 549 -21.38 -40.94 50.17
CA ARG A 549 -21.36 -40.05 48.99
C ARG A 549 -20.62 -38.74 49.28
N MET A 550 -20.76 -38.18 50.48
CA MET A 550 -19.98 -37.00 50.89
C MET A 550 -18.49 -37.35 51.02
N ASP A 551 -18.17 -38.47 51.67
CA ASP A 551 -16.78 -38.97 51.83
C ASP A 551 -16.10 -39.25 50.48
N GLN A 552 -16.85 -39.74 49.48
CA GLN A 552 -16.37 -39.87 48.10
C GLN A 552 -16.21 -38.51 47.40
N SER A 553 -17.10 -37.53 47.67
CA SER A 553 -16.99 -36.19 47.11
C SER A 553 -15.79 -35.42 47.67
N PHE A 554 -15.48 -35.53 48.96
CA PHE A 554 -14.29 -34.91 49.56
C PHE A 554 -13.01 -35.51 48.97
N LYS A 555 -12.91 -36.83 48.84
CA LYS A 555 -11.78 -37.49 48.15
C LYS A 555 -11.65 -37.10 46.67
N LYS A 556 -12.76 -36.74 46.01
CA LYS A 556 -12.75 -36.20 44.65
C LYS A 556 -12.26 -34.76 44.61
N ILE A 557 -12.61 -33.96 45.61
CA ILE A 557 -12.14 -32.57 45.78
C ILE A 557 -10.63 -32.57 46.08
N GLU A 558 -10.15 -33.34 47.06
CA GLU A 558 -8.71 -33.50 47.38
C GLU A 558 -7.88 -33.89 46.13
N GLN A 559 -8.40 -34.81 45.30
CA GLN A 559 -7.76 -35.20 44.03
C GLN A 559 -7.73 -34.08 43.00
N LEU A 560 -8.74 -33.22 42.96
CA LEU A 560 -8.80 -32.05 42.08
C LEU A 560 -7.93 -30.91 42.59
N GLU A 561 -7.85 -30.71 43.91
CA GLU A 561 -6.98 -29.72 44.56
C GLU A 561 -5.50 -30.07 44.37
N HIS A 562 -5.10 -31.34 44.57
CA HIS A 562 -3.74 -31.78 44.24
C HIS A 562 -3.42 -31.64 42.75
N ARG A 563 -4.39 -31.88 41.86
CA ARG A 563 -4.21 -31.68 40.41
C ARG A 563 -4.13 -30.21 40.04
N MET A 564 -4.88 -29.35 40.72
CA MET A 564 -4.83 -27.88 40.57
C MET A 564 -3.48 -27.36 41.02
N PHE A 565 -3.00 -27.76 42.20
CA PHE A 565 -1.68 -27.41 42.72
C PHE A 565 -0.53 -27.81 41.78
N LEU A 566 -0.56 -29.03 41.22
CA LEU A 566 0.43 -29.47 40.24
C LEU A 566 0.37 -28.67 38.92
N LEU A 567 -0.83 -28.25 38.50
CA LEU A 567 -1.00 -27.37 37.34
C LEU A 567 -0.54 -25.93 37.66
N GLU A 568 -0.72 -25.45 38.88
CA GLU A 568 -0.22 -24.14 39.35
C GLU A 568 1.31 -24.13 39.42
N GLU A 569 1.93 -25.19 39.94
CA GLU A 569 3.39 -25.39 39.95
C GLU A 569 3.97 -25.46 38.52
N GLN A 570 3.29 -26.16 37.60
CA GLN A 570 3.67 -26.16 36.18
C GLN A 570 3.48 -24.78 35.53
N ASN A 571 2.44 -24.03 35.89
CA ASN A 571 2.23 -22.68 35.40
C ASN A 571 3.23 -21.67 35.99
N GLU A 572 3.80 -21.90 37.18
CA GLU A 572 4.91 -21.11 37.73
C GLU A 572 6.20 -21.40 36.95
N LYS A 573 6.56 -22.67 36.74
CA LYS A 573 7.74 -23.04 35.94
C LYS A 573 7.67 -22.49 34.51
N LEU A 574 6.48 -22.49 33.90
CA LEU A 574 6.25 -21.87 32.58
C LEU A 574 6.26 -20.32 32.61
N ARG A 575 6.09 -19.68 33.79
CA ARG A 575 6.36 -18.24 33.97
C ARG A 575 7.87 -18.00 34.09
N ASP A 576 8.58 -18.78 34.90
CA ASP A 576 10.03 -18.70 35.07
C ASP A 576 10.77 -18.91 33.75
N GLU A 577 10.43 -19.98 33.00
CA GLU A 577 10.98 -20.25 31.66
C GLU A 577 10.68 -19.11 30.68
N LYS A 578 9.48 -18.54 30.74
CA LYS A 578 9.09 -17.39 29.89
C LYS A 578 9.88 -16.13 30.27
N GLU A 579 10.14 -15.87 31.54
CA GLU A 579 10.95 -14.73 31.98
C GLU A 579 12.42 -14.90 31.60
N GLN A 580 12.98 -16.10 31.75
CA GLN A 580 14.32 -16.44 31.27
C GLN A 580 14.45 -16.28 29.74
N LEU A 581 13.43 -16.71 28.97
CA LEU A 581 13.38 -16.51 27.52
C LEU A 581 13.22 -15.02 27.13
N LEU A 582 12.52 -14.22 27.94
CA LEU A 582 12.44 -12.77 27.75
C LEU A 582 13.79 -12.10 28.02
N GLU A 583 14.53 -12.51 29.05
CA GLU A 583 15.88 -11.98 29.33
C GLU A 583 16.87 -12.36 28.23
N ALA A 584 16.91 -13.64 27.84
CA ALA A 584 17.73 -14.11 26.71
C ALA A 584 17.41 -13.38 25.39
N ASN A 585 16.15 -12.97 25.17
CA ASN A 585 15.74 -12.18 24.02
C ASN A 585 16.18 -10.70 24.15
N LYS A 586 16.17 -10.10 25.34
CA LYS A 586 16.79 -8.77 25.58
C LYS A 586 18.28 -8.83 25.27
N ASP A 587 19.00 -9.82 25.80
CA ASP A 587 20.44 -10.01 25.57
C ASP A 587 20.75 -10.25 24.09
N LEU A 588 19.97 -11.09 23.40
CA LEU A 588 20.09 -11.26 21.96
C LEU A 588 19.84 -9.95 21.21
N ALA A 589 18.83 -9.16 21.58
CA ALA A 589 18.58 -7.85 21.00
C ALA A 589 19.69 -6.83 21.32
N HIS A 590 20.37 -6.92 22.47
CA HIS A 590 21.57 -6.13 22.78
C HIS A 590 22.78 -6.59 21.95
N SER A 591 22.95 -7.89 21.73
CA SER A 591 23.97 -8.47 20.86
C SER A 591 23.77 -8.05 19.40
N CYS A 592 22.55 -8.17 18.86
CA CYS A 592 22.19 -7.71 17.52
C CYS A 592 22.43 -6.21 17.33
N ARG A 593 22.09 -5.36 18.31
CA ARG A 593 22.38 -3.92 18.27
C ARG A 593 23.88 -3.63 18.27
N ARG A 594 24.69 -4.37 19.04
CA ARG A 594 26.16 -4.27 19.02
C ARG A 594 26.76 -4.71 17.68
N LEU A 595 26.26 -5.81 17.11
CA LEU A 595 26.70 -6.30 15.79
C LEU A 595 26.33 -5.31 14.68
N HIS A 596 25.14 -4.72 14.73
CA HIS A 596 24.70 -3.70 13.78
C HIS A 596 25.62 -2.45 13.84
N ALA A 597 25.87 -1.92 15.04
CA ALA A 597 26.80 -0.80 15.24
C ALA A 597 28.24 -1.12 14.79
N SER A 598 28.69 -2.36 14.97
CA SER A 598 29.99 -2.82 14.46
C SER A 598 30.04 -2.89 12.93
N ALA A 599 28.97 -3.37 12.28
CA ALA A 599 28.86 -3.41 10.83
C ALA A 599 28.77 -1.99 10.22
N ASP A 600 28.07 -1.07 10.86
CA ASP A 600 28.00 0.32 10.41
C ASP A 600 29.33 1.07 10.62
N HIS A 601 30.06 0.77 11.71
CA HIS A 601 31.43 1.27 11.88
C HIS A 601 32.39 0.70 10.82
N GLN A 602 32.24 -0.57 10.42
CA GLN A 602 32.99 -1.16 9.30
C GLN A 602 32.64 -0.45 7.97
N ARG A 603 31.37 -0.23 7.66
CA ARG A 603 30.93 0.52 6.46
C ARG A 603 31.52 1.93 6.40
N VAL A 604 31.54 2.66 7.52
CA VAL A 604 32.17 3.98 7.58
C VAL A 604 33.68 3.89 7.34
N GLN A 605 34.34 2.86 7.88
CA GLN A 605 35.78 2.64 7.64
C GLN A 605 36.08 2.17 6.20
N GLU A 606 35.14 1.50 5.55
CA GLU A 606 35.20 1.11 4.12
C GLU A 606 35.00 2.33 3.23
N ALA A 607 33.98 3.16 3.47
CA ALA A 607 33.77 4.42 2.75
C ALA A 607 34.99 5.36 2.82
N VAL A 608 35.62 5.50 4.00
CA VAL A 608 36.86 6.29 4.16
C VAL A 608 38.05 5.69 3.38
N ARG A 609 38.09 4.36 3.18
CA ARG A 609 39.09 3.72 2.29
C ARG A 609 38.77 3.94 0.81
N GLU A 610 37.50 3.93 0.43
CA GLU A 610 37.07 4.24 -0.94
C GLU A 610 37.34 5.70 -1.30
N GLU A 611 37.05 6.65 -0.42
CA GLU A 611 37.44 8.07 -0.60
C GLU A 611 38.96 8.23 -0.73
N ALA A 612 39.76 7.53 0.10
CA ALA A 612 41.22 7.56 0.00
C ALA A 612 41.73 6.93 -1.32
N ALA A 613 41.09 5.86 -1.80
CA ALA A 613 41.43 5.23 -3.07
C ALA A 613 41.05 6.13 -4.27
N LEU A 614 39.89 6.79 -4.23
CA LEU A 614 39.47 7.77 -5.23
C LEU A 614 40.40 9.00 -5.25
N ALA A 615 40.90 9.44 -4.10
CA ALA A 615 41.90 10.51 -4.01
C ALA A 615 43.25 10.09 -4.64
N GLN A 616 43.70 8.86 -4.42
CA GLN A 616 44.87 8.30 -5.12
C GLN A 616 44.65 8.16 -6.62
N GLU A 617 43.47 7.70 -7.06
CA GLU A 617 43.15 7.61 -8.48
C GLU A 617 43.10 8.99 -9.15
N ALA A 618 42.56 10.01 -8.47
CA ALA A 618 42.58 11.39 -8.93
C ALA A 618 44.01 11.93 -9.06
N GLN A 619 44.90 11.61 -8.11
CA GLN A 619 46.32 11.95 -8.20
C GLN A 619 46.98 11.27 -9.40
N HIS A 620 46.79 9.96 -9.59
CA HIS A 620 47.34 9.22 -10.73
C HIS A 620 46.79 9.69 -12.08
N ARG A 621 45.52 10.11 -12.16
CA ARG A 621 44.97 10.78 -13.35
C ARG A 621 45.66 12.12 -13.62
N GLY A 622 46.03 12.87 -12.58
CA GLY A 622 46.87 14.06 -12.68
C GLY A 622 48.27 13.77 -13.23
N ASP A 623 48.93 12.75 -12.68
CA ASP A 623 50.26 12.30 -13.14
C ASP A 623 50.23 11.85 -14.62
N ILE A 624 49.19 11.11 -15.03
CA ILE A 624 48.97 10.68 -16.42
C ILE A 624 48.82 11.89 -17.35
N MET A 625 47.98 12.88 -17.01
CA MET A 625 47.83 14.10 -17.82
C MET A 625 49.14 14.89 -17.94
N ALA A 626 49.95 14.95 -16.87
CA ALA A 626 51.27 15.58 -16.91
C ALA A 626 52.24 14.84 -17.87
N LEU A 627 52.23 13.51 -17.84
CA LEU A 627 53.01 12.67 -18.77
C LEU A 627 52.52 12.79 -20.22
N GLU A 628 51.22 12.92 -20.45
CA GLU A 628 50.64 13.17 -21.78
C GLU A 628 51.06 14.54 -22.34
N VAL A 629 51.15 15.58 -21.50
CA VAL A 629 51.69 16.89 -21.90
C VAL A 629 53.17 16.77 -22.28
N GLN A 630 54.00 16.10 -21.47
CA GLN A 630 55.42 15.87 -21.80
C GLN A 630 55.59 15.00 -23.06
N LEU A 631 54.71 14.03 -23.30
CA LEU A 631 54.66 13.26 -24.54
C LEU A 631 54.28 14.15 -25.74
N GLY A 632 53.38 15.12 -25.54
CA GLY A 632 53.03 16.14 -26.53
C GLY A 632 54.18 17.10 -26.83
N GLU A 633 54.99 17.46 -25.84
CA GLU A 633 56.17 18.33 -26.01
C GLU A 633 57.34 17.61 -26.69
N SER A 634 57.66 16.39 -26.27
CA SER A 634 58.66 15.55 -26.94
C SER A 634 58.27 15.23 -28.39
N LYS A 635 56.99 14.99 -28.69
CA LYS A 635 56.49 14.89 -30.08
C LYS A 635 56.71 16.18 -30.89
N LYS A 636 56.51 17.37 -30.30
CA LYS A 636 56.82 18.66 -30.95
C LYS A 636 58.33 18.81 -31.19
N GLU A 637 59.18 18.37 -30.27
CA GLU A 637 60.64 18.43 -30.44
C GLU A 637 61.14 17.45 -31.50
N ILE A 638 60.61 16.23 -31.54
CA ILE A 638 60.87 15.26 -32.63
C ILE A 638 60.48 15.88 -33.99
N ALA A 639 59.36 16.60 -34.06
CA ALA A 639 58.97 17.32 -35.29
C ALA A 639 59.93 18.46 -35.66
N ARG A 640 60.48 19.21 -34.68
CA ARG A 640 61.52 20.23 -34.91
C ARG A 640 62.82 19.60 -35.42
N LEU A 641 63.29 18.54 -34.77
CA LEU A 641 64.50 17.81 -35.17
C LEU A 641 64.34 17.17 -36.56
N HIS A 642 63.16 16.62 -36.87
CA HIS A 642 62.85 16.11 -38.20
C HIS A 642 62.84 17.23 -39.26
N HIS A 643 62.31 18.42 -38.94
CA HIS A 643 62.38 19.57 -39.83
C HIS A 643 63.83 20.06 -40.05
N GLN A 644 64.65 20.10 -39.00
CA GLN A 644 66.09 20.39 -39.12
C GLN A 644 66.80 19.34 -39.99
N LEU A 645 66.53 18.05 -39.78
CA LEU A 645 67.06 16.95 -40.61
C LEU A 645 66.67 17.12 -42.09
N LEU A 646 65.41 17.48 -42.38
CA LEU A 646 64.96 17.77 -43.74
C LEU A 646 65.72 18.96 -44.35
N LYS A 647 65.92 20.03 -43.56
CA LYS A 647 66.68 21.21 -43.99
C LYS A 647 68.13 20.85 -44.31
N SER A 648 68.84 20.15 -43.42
CA SER A 648 70.21 19.69 -43.67
C SER A 648 70.28 18.68 -44.82
N ARG A 649 69.25 17.84 -45.04
CA ARG A 649 69.15 16.96 -46.21
C ARG A 649 68.96 17.75 -47.51
N GLN A 650 68.24 18.88 -47.47
CA GLN A 650 68.10 19.81 -48.60
C GLN A 650 69.40 20.56 -48.87
N GLU A 651 70.09 21.06 -47.84
CA GLU A 651 71.40 21.70 -47.93
C GLU A 651 72.46 20.74 -48.48
N LEU A 652 72.52 19.49 -48.01
CA LEU A 652 73.36 18.43 -48.57
C LEU A 652 72.97 18.04 -50.01
N GLY A 653 71.68 18.14 -50.36
CA GLY A 653 71.20 18.00 -51.74
C GLY A 653 71.72 19.11 -52.66
N ILE A 654 71.70 20.35 -52.20
CA ILE A 654 72.23 21.52 -52.90
C ILE A 654 73.75 21.40 -53.05
N LEU A 655 74.48 21.03 -52.00
CA LEU A 655 75.93 20.81 -52.05
C LEU A 655 76.31 19.65 -52.98
N ARG A 656 75.52 18.56 -53.01
CA ARG A 656 75.69 17.46 -53.96
C ARG A 656 75.46 17.93 -55.40
N ALA A 657 74.38 18.66 -55.66
CA ALA A 657 74.10 19.23 -56.97
C ALA A 657 75.17 20.23 -57.43
N ALA A 658 75.71 21.05 -56.53
CA ALA A 658 76.81 21.98 -56.82
C ALA A 658 78.11 21.21 -57.15
N ARG A 659 78.50 20.22 -56.34
CA ARG A 659 79.65 19.34 -56.62
C ARG A 659 79.51 18.64 -57.97
N ASP A 660 78.33 18.10 -58.26
CA ASP A 660 78.09 17.36 -59.50
C ASP A 660 77.98 18.30 -60.72
N PHE A 661 77.53 19.55 -60.53
CA PHE A 661 77.63 20.62 -61.54
C PHE A 661 79.09 21.00 -61.84
N TYR A 662 79.96 21.14 -60.83
CA TYR A 662 81.39 21.38 -61.03
C TYR A 662 82.10 20.18 -61.68
N ARG A 663 81.78 18.94 -61.26
CA ARG A 663 82.27 17.71 -61.90
C ARG A 663 81.90 17.65 -63.38
N ASN A 664 80.64 17.95 -63.72
CA ASN A 664 80.17 17.98 -65.11
C ASN A 664 80.71 19.17 -65.91
N ARG A 665 81.34 20.16 -65.26
CA ARG A 665 82.05 21.27 -65.91
C ARG A 665 83.55 20.99 -66.10
N ALA A 666 84.14 20.09 -65.31
CA ALA A 666 85.50 19.62 -65.50
C ALA A 666 85.63 18.60 -66.65
N ALA A 667 84.55 17.89 -66.99
CA ALA A 667 84.50 16.96 -68.11
C ALA A 667 84.25 17.68 -69.46
N GLY A 668 85.32 18.17 -70.08
CA GLY A 668 85.30 18.61 -71.49
C GLY A 668 85.12 17.43 -72.47
N PRO A 669 84.56 17.66 -73.68
CA PRO A 669 84.09 16.56 -74.53
C PRO A 669 85.17 15.96 -75.45
N THR A 670 85.35 14.64 -75.39
CA THR A 670 86.04 13.83 -76.41
C THR A 670 85.05 12.96 -77.19
N ARG A 671 85.33 12.68 -78.47
CA ARG A 671 84.43 12.03 -79.43
C ARG A 671 84.94 10.65 -79.87
N THR A 672 84.11 9.63 -79.76
CA THR A 672 84.07 8.38 -80.55
C THR A 672 82.69 7.73 -80.28
N THR A 673 81.83 7.28 -81.19
CA THR A 673 81.93 6.44 -82.40
C THR A 673 82.56 5.07 -82.15
N GLY A 674 81.84 3.95 -82.16
CA GLY A 674 80.39 3.72 -82.30
C GLY A 674 80.10 2.28 -82.78
N ASN A 675 78.83 1.85 -82.80
CA ASN A 675 78.20 0.98 -83.83
C ASN A 675 76.80 0.49 -83.40
N SER A 676 75.97 0.08 -84.38
CA SER A 676 74.52 -0.09 -84.19
C SER A 676 73.85 -1.01 -85.21
N THR A 677 72.95 -1.88 -84.75
CA THR A 677 71.85 -2.63 -85.45
C THR A 677 71.21 -3.54 -84.38
N SER A 678 69.94 -3.98 -84.36
CA SER A 678 68.71 -3.81 -85.19
C SER A 678 67.49 -4.36 -84.38
N ILE A 679 66.19 -4.13 -84.63
CA ILE A 679 65.45 -3.23 -85.54
C ILE A 679 63.97 -3.06 -85.03
N ASN A 680 63.36 -1.86 -85.21
CA ASN A 680 61.90 -1.55 -85.22
C ASN A 680 61.00 -1.92 -83.98
N ASN A 681 59.87 -1.24 -83.67
CA ASN A 681 58.98 -0.35 -84.45
C ASN A 681 58.23 0.69 -83.55
N LYS A 682 58.07 1.96 -84.03
CA LYS A 682 56.99 2.97 -83.78
C LYS A 682 56.51 3.30 -82.32
N VAL A 683 56.08 4.50 -81.92
CA VAL A 683 55.94 5.89 -82.46
C VAL A 683 55.85 6.84 -81.22
N LYS A 684 56.70 7.86 -81.03
CA LYS A 684 56.64 9.27 -81.51
C LYS A 684 55.45 10.10 -80.93
N PHE A 685 55.59 11.36 -80.49
CA PHE A 685 56.74 12.29 -80.54
C PHE A 685 56.61 13.56 -79.63
N LYS A 686 57.75 14.29 -79.52
CA LYS A 686 57.98 15.71 -79.18
C LYS A 686 58.03 16.15 -77.71
N ALA A 687 58.99 17.04 -77.44
CA ALA A 687 59.24 17.70 -76.16
C ALA A 687 59.64 19.18 -76.37
N THR A 688 59.27 20.05 -75.43
CA THR A 688 59.74 21.45 -75.30
C THR A 688 59.62 21.85 -73.81
N ARG A 689 60.68 22.12 -73.04
CA ARG A 689 61.72 23.19 -73.03
C ARG A 689 61.33 24.42 -72.18
N ARG A 690 62.32 24.94 -71.42
CA ARG A 690 62.39 26.22 -70.64
C ARG A 690 61.82 26.18 -69.20
N ARG A 691 62.27 27.00 -68.21
CA ARG A 691 63.55 27.72 -67.93
C ARG A 691 63.48 28.30 -66.49
N ARG A 692 64.63 28.36 -65.78
CA ARG A 692 65.09 29.44 -64.85
C ARG A 692 64.37 29.77 -63.51
N LEU A 693 65.25 29.88 -62.49
CA LEU A 693 65.50 31.03 -61.57
C LEU A 693 65.04 31.02 -60.10
N LEU A 694 65.64 31.97 -59.37
CA LEU A 694 65.70 32.18 -57.92
C LEU A 694 64.77 33.32 -57.45
N HIS A 695 64.64 33.43 -56.13
CA HIS A 695 64.22 34.60 -55.32
C HIS A 695 65.10 35.87 -55.60
N PRO A 696 64.83 37.10 -55.05
CA PRO A 696 64.00 37.44 -53.86
C PRO A 696 63.19 38.78 -53.95
N HIS A 697 62.73 39.28 -52.77
CA HIS A 697 62.30 40.67 -52.43
C HIS A 697 60.90 41.16 -52.90
N SER A 698 60.19 42.07 -52.20
CA SER A 698 60.25 42.52 -50.77
C SER A 698 59.07 43.45 -50.35
N HIS A 699 58.91 43.66 -49.02
CA HIS A 699 58.21 44.76 -48.29
C HIS A 699 56.72 45.10 -48.50
N GLN A 700 55.88 44.64 -47.55
CA GLN A 700 55.40 45.42 -46.38
C GLN A 700 54.88 46.87 -46.59
N THR A 701 53.62 47.13 -46.23
CA THR A 701 53.16 48.44 -45.69
C THR A 701 51.90 48.31 -44.79
N VAL A 702 52.04 48.82 -43.55
CA VAL A 702 51.08 49.71 -42.83
C VAL A 702 49.69 49.20 -42.35
N SER A 703 49.47 49.36 -41.04
CA SER A 703 48.23 49.28 -40.22
C SER A 703 47.42 50.62 -40.34
N PRO A 704 46.38 51.02 -39.54
CA PRO A 704 45.76 50.39 -38.36
C PRO A 704 44.21 50.52 -38.22
N ASN A 705 43.60 49.77 -37.27
CA ASN A 705 43.07 50.37 -36.01
C ASN A 705 42.37 49.37 -35.05
N GLN A 706 43.03 49.18 -33.89
CA GLN A 706 42.50 49.29 -32.52
C GLN A 706 41.06 48.83 -32.17
N ALA A 707 41.00 47.73 -31.39
CA ALA A 707 40.62 47.70 -29.96
C ALA A 707 39.27 47.09 -29.48
N THR A 708 39.40 46.48 -28.29
CA THR A 708 38.43 46.27 -27.18
C THR A 708 37.24 45.29 -27.27
N SER A 709 37.21 44.42 -26.24
CA SER A 709 36.03 44.02 -25.41
C SER A 709 35.52 42.57 -25.45
N TRP A 710 36.13 41.75 -24.59
CA TRP A 710 35.57 40.75 -23.66
C TRP A 710 34.09 40.29 -23.68
N GLN A 711 33.95 39.01 -23.30
CA GLN A 711 32.88 38.35 -22.50
C GLN A 711 31.63 37.73 -23.18
N SER A 712 31.77 36.43 -23.49
CA SER A 712 31.12 35.30 -22.77
C SER A 712 29.62 35.36 -22.39
N ARG A 713 28.82 34.46 -22.99
CA ARG A 713 28.24 33.25 -22.34
C ARG A 713 27.42 32.37 -23.31
N SER A 714 27.18 31.13 -22.91
CA SER A 714 26.42 30.06 -23.57
C SER A 714 25.51 29.36 -22.51
N PRO A 715 24.69 28.32 -22.78
CA PRO A 715 24.13 27.75 -24.04
C PRO A 715 22.61 27.39 -24.03
N SER A 716 22.01 27.14 -25.22
CA SER A 716 20.87 26.20 -25.52
C SER A 716 19.51 26.40 -24.78
N PRO A 717 18.42 25.58 -24.98
CA PRO A 717 18.12 24.50 -25.96
C PRO A 717 16.72 24.59 -26.64
N THR A 718 16.40 23.67 -27.59
CA THR A 718 15.08 23.06 -28.01
C THR A 718 15.14 22.63 -29.50
N LYS A 719 14.27 21.76 -30.06
CA LYS A 719 13.66 20.47 -29.63
C LYS A 719 13.08 19.79 -30.91
N ASP A 720 12.90 18.48 -30.90
CA ASP A 720 12.43 17.61 -31.99
C ASP A 720 10.93 17.78 -32.34
N GLU A 721 10.59 17.55 -33.62
CA GLU A 721 9.29 17.10 -34.15
C GLU A 721 9.51 16.19 -35.39
N TRP A 722 8.45 15.55 -35.89
CA TRP A 722 8.36 14.61 -37.05
C TRP A 722 8.67 13.12 -36.81
N GLU A 723 7.64 12.41 -36.32
CA GLU A 723 7.32 11.05 -36.76
C GLU A 723 6.42 11.13 -38.03
N ASP A 724 6.46 10.15 -38.96
CA ASP A 724 5.39 9.13 -39.06
C ASP A 724 5.59 8.02 -40.14
N MET A 725 5.16 6.81 -39.77
CA MET A 725 4.61 5.66 -40.54
C MET A 725 4.95 5.33 -42.03
N SER A 726 5.80 4.30 -42.19
CA SER A 726 5.50 2.93 -42.73
C SER A 726 5.09 2.60 -44.19
N ILE A 727 5.67 1.46 -44.65
CA ILE A 727 5.11 0.33 -45.45
C ILE A 727 5.06 0.38 -47.00
N ASP A 728 5.73 -0.62 -47.64
CA ASP A 728 5.26 -1.56 -48.69
C ASP A 728 6.47 -2.29 -49.37
N SER A 729 6.35 -3.39 -50.14
CA SER A 729 5.63 -4.68 -49.98
C SER A 729 6.10 -5.70 -51.05
N ASP A 730 6.00 -7.01 -50.73
CA ASP A 730 5.99 -8.24 -51.55
C ASP A 730 6.85 -8.48 -52.84
N SER A 731 7.57 -9.62 -52.83
CA SER A 731 7.58 -10.71 -53.87
C SER A 731 8.81 -11.63 -53.66
N GLY A 732 8.78 -12.95 -53.92
CA GLY A 732 7.69 -13.88 -54.31
C GLY A 732 8.10 -15.34 -54.00
N GLU A 733 7.22 -16.30 -54.27
CA GLU A 733 7.40 -17.74 -53.96
C GLU A 733 8.35 -18.46 -54.95
N GLU A 734 8.93 -19.61 -54.56
CA GLU A 734 8.74 -20.89 -55.29
C GLU A 734 9.39 -22.14 -54.61
N PHE A 735 8.59 -23.23 -54.59
CA PHE A 735 8.89 -24.68 -54.50
C PHE A 735 9.64 -25.35 -53.32
N SER A 736 9.31 -26.63 -53.15
CA SER A 736 9.66 -27.56 -52.05
C SER A 736 10.46 -28.76 -52.56
N ASP A 737 11.09 -29.57 -51.68
CA ASP A 737 10.70 -31.00 -51.53
C ASP A 737 11.32 -31.75 -50.30
N SER A 738 10.74 -32.91 -49.99
CA SER A 738 11.33 -34.15 -49.44
C SER A 738 12.07 -34.18 -48.07
N LEU A 739 11.27 -34.27 -47.00
CA LEU A 739 11.30 -35.36 -45.99
C LEU A 739 12.64 -35.96 -45.46
N ASN A 740 12.83 -35.79 -44.14
CA ASN A 740 13.30 -36.78 -43.15
C ASN A 740 14.71 -37.44 -43.26
N ARG A 741 15.61 -37.12 -42.31
CA ARG A 741 15.99 -38.03 -41.19
C ARG A 741 16.99 -37.39 -40.19
N THR A 742 16.49 -36.84 -39.08
CA THR A 742 17.30 -36.51 -37.87
C THR A 742 16.53 -36.89 -36.59
N PRO A 743 17.20 -37.43 -35.55
CA PRO A 743 16.51 -37.97 -34.37
C PRO A 743 16.15 -36.91 -33.31
N SER A 744 15.06 -37.17 -32.60
CA SER A 744 14.41 -36.25 -31.67
C SER A 744 15.21 -35.92 -30.40
N ARG A 745 15.08 -34.68 -29.90
CA ARG A 745 14.91 -34.46 -28.46
C ARG A 745 14.11 -33.19 -28.11
N ALA A 746 12.82 -33.37 -27.82
CA ALA A 746 12.07 -32.41 -27.02
C ALA A 746 12.37 -32.62 -25.54
N LEU A 747 12.36 -31.56 -24.73
CA LEU A 747 12.38 -31.62 -23.26
C LEU A 747 11.56 -30.47 -22.68
N LEU A 748 10.31 -30.75 -22.32
CA LEU A 748 9.50 -29.90 -21.46
C LEU A 748 9.78 -30.26 -19.99
N HIS A 749 9.92 -29.26 -19.12
CA HIS A 749 10.18 -29.48 -17.70
C HIS A 749 8.88 -29.63 -16.89
N ARG A 750 8.64 -30.83 -16.34
CA ARG A 750 7.84 -30.99 -15.11
C ARG A 750 8.27 -32.23 -14.31
N GLN A 751 8.39 -32.03 -13.00
CA GLN A 751 8.40 -32.95 -11.84
C GLN A 751 8.16 -34.47 -12.12
N PRO A 752 8.86 -35.40 -11.42
CA PRO A 752 8.40 -35.72 -10.06
C PRO A 752 9.41 -36.26 -9.00
N SER A 753 8.95 -36.16 -7.74
CA SER A 753 9.10 -37.11 -6.62
C SER A 753 10.48 -37.50 -6.05
N THR A 754 10.64 -37.26 -4.75
CA THR A 754 11.54 -38.02 -3.85
C THR A 754 10.78 -38.37 -2.54
N LYS A 755 10.96 -39.59 -2.00
CA LYS A 755 10.42 -39.96 -0.68
C LYS A 755 11.19 -41.14 -0.05
N LYS A 756 11.88 -40.87 1.08
CA LYS A 756 12.58 -41.83 1.97
C LYS A 756 13.84 -42.48 1.33
N SER A 757 14.84 -42.97 2.08
CA SER A 757 14.97 -43.18 3.53
C SER A 757 16.43 -43.17 4.04
N TYR A 758 16.57 -43.15 5.37
CA TYR A 758 17.72 -43.58 6.22
C TYR A 758 18.97 -42.70 6.44
N ARG A 759 18.98 -42.13 7.67
CA ARG A 759 19.98 -42.35 8.76
C ARG A 759 21.22 -41.44 8.84
N CYS A 760 21.13 -40.46 9.76
CA CYS A 760 21.98 -40.26 10.96
C CYS A 760 23.31 -41.03 11.07
N SER A 761 24.40 -40.48 11.64
CA SER A 761 24.66 -39.18 12.27
C SER A 761 26.18 -39.00 12.41
N SER A 762 26.65 -37.77 12.65
CA SER A 762 27.67 -37.51 13.68
C SER A 762 27.81 -36.02 13.97
N SER A 763 27.64 -35.65 15.24
CA SER A 763 27.83 -34.30 15.77
C SER A 763 29.12 -34.20 16.57
N SER A 764 29.79 -33.05 16.54
CA SER A 764 30.85 -32.72 17.50
C SER A 764 30.84 -31.24 17.85
N ASN A 765 30.12 -30.89 18.93
CA ASN A 765 30.47 -29.77 19.80
C ASN A 765 30.77 -30.36 21.18
N LEU A 766 31.76 -29.79 21.87
CA LEU A 766 32.30 -30.28 23.13
C LEU A 766 32.19 -29.17 24.17
N GLU A 767 31.55 -29.47 25.31
CA GLU A 767 31.84 -29.00 26.67
C GLU A 767 30.72 -29.55 27.60
N THR A 768 30.89 -30.74 28.18
CA THR A 768 31.60 -31.07 29.44
C THR A 768 30.81 -30.81 30.72
N THR A 769 30.23 -31.87 31.27
CA THR A 769 30.13 -32.11 32.73
C THR A 769 30.58 -33.55 32.99
N SER A 770 31.33 -33.79 34.08
CA SER A 770 32.01 -35.07 34.32
C SER A 770 31.72 -35.67 35.71
N VAL A 771 31.20 -36.89 35.72
CA VAL A 771 31.19 -37.82 36.88
C VAL A 771 31.18 -39.26 36.33
N GLY A 772 31.77 -40.24 37.05
CA GLY A 772 31.22 -41.61 37.00
C GLY A 772 32.02 -42.75 36.32
N SER A 773 33.28 -42.95 36.72
CA SER A 773 33.93 -44.25 37.01
C SER A 773 33.54 -45.57 36.27
N SER A 774 34.60 -46.32 35.88
CA SER A 774 34.69 -47.80 35.88
C SER A 774 34.03 -48.69 34.80
N ARG A 775 34.84 -49.03 33.79
CA ARG A 775 35.49 -50.36 33.65
C ARG A 775 34.62 -51.63 33.91
N ARG A 776 34.21 -52.33 32.83
CA ARG A 776 34.45 -53.79 32.61
C ARG A 776 33.95 -54.32 31.25
N GLN A 777 34.85 -54.96 30.49
CA GLN A 777 34.59 -56.17 29.68
C GLN A 777 34.51 -57.41 30.62
N PRO A 778 34.06 -58.64 30.22
CA PRO A 778 34.33 -59.31 28.92
C PRO A 778 33.28 -60.28 28.30
N HIS A 779 33.35 -60.43 26.96
CA HIS A 779 33.61 -61.64 26.13
C HIS A 779 33.13 -63.09 26.45
N VAL A 780 33.26 -63.95 25.41
CA VAL A 780 33.40 -65.44 25.36
C VAL A 780 32.11 -66.30 25.26
N LEU A 781 32.03 -67.40 24.47
CA LEU A 781 32.56 -67.75 23.12
C LEU A 781 31.99 -69.10 22.60
N ALA A 782 31.50 -69.20 21.35
CA ALA A 782 31.18 -70.46 20.63
C ALA A 782 30.90 -70.17 19.12
N GLN A 783 31.18 -71.01 18.10
CA GLN A 783 32.12 -72.14 17.88
C GLN A 783 32.17 -72.40 16.33
N GLY A 784 33.21 -73.04 15.75
CA GLY A 784 33.12 -73.54 14.34
C GLY A 784 34.37 -73.53 13.44
N SER A 785 35.12 -74.63 13.46
CA SER A 785 36.02 -75.23 12.44
C SER A 785 36.21 -74.65 11.01
N SER A 786 37.40 -74.05 10.80
CA SER A 786 38.39 -74.19 9.69
C SER A 786 38.20 -75.14 8.47
N ALA A 787 38.40 -74.57 7.25
CA ALA A 787 39.11 -75.09 6.04
C ALA A 787 38.63 -76.41 5.33
N ARG A 788 39.12 -76.85 4.15
CA ARG A 788 40.31 -76.53 3.28
C ARG A 788 40.15 -77.10 1.82
N PHE A 789 41.09 -76.78 0.91
CA PHE A 789 41.58 -77.61 -0.25
C PHE A 789 40.70 -77.69 -1.55
N LEU A 790 41.20 -77.84 -2.80
CA LEU A 790 42.43 -77.37 -3.51
C LEU A 790 42.39 -77.73 -5.04
N LEU A 791 43.37 -77.23 -5.83
CA LEU A 791 43.81 -77.68 -7.19
C LEU A 791 42.83 -77.34 -8.36
N LEU A 792 43.24 -77.27 -9.65
CA LEU A 792 44.50 -77.64 -10.35
C LEU A 792 45.05 -76.47 -11.24
N ASP A 793 45.80 -76.74 -12.32
CA ASP A 793 46.96 -75.94 -12.78
C ASP A 793 47.12 -75.82 -14.33
N ASP A 794 48.17 -75.08 -14.75
CA ASP A 794 48.95 -75.10 -16.01
C ASP A 794 48.39 -74.45 -17.30
N LYS A 795 49.07 -73.38 -17.77
CA LYS A 795 49.81 -73.38 -19.06
C LYS A 795 50.73 -72.16 -19.30
N GLN A 796 52.03 -72.46 -19.36
CA GLN A 796 53.13 -72.02 -20.27
C GLN A 796 52.83 -70.87 -21.29
N HIS A 797 53.77 -70.00 -21.70
CA HIS A 797 55.23 -70.21 -21.88
C HIS A 797 56.03 -68.87 -21.92
N GLU A 798 57.32 -68.89 -21.55
CA GLU A 798 58.37 -67.84 -21.74
C GLU A 798 58.80 -67.70 -23.24
N PRO A 799 59.33 -66.56 -23.76
CA PRO A 799 60.75 -66.22 -23.50
C PRO A 799 61.24 -64.75 -23.60
N TRP A 800 62.15 -64.34 -22.68
CA TRP A 800 63.40 -63.53 -22.85
C TRP A 800 63.33 -62.15 -23.61
N ASP A 801 64.25 -61.18 -23.50
CA ASP A 801 65.66 -61.15 -23.08
C ASP A 801 66.08 -59.79 -22.45
N ARG A 802 67.40 -59.54 -22.32
CA ARG A 802 68.05 -58.60 -21.38
C ARG A 802 68.82 -57.45 -22.07
N GLY A 803 68.53 -56.20 -21.67
CA GLY A 803 69.38 -55.03 -21.97
C GLY A 803 69.12 -53.86 -20.99
N THR A 804 69.99 -53.53 -20.02
CA THR A 804 71.26 -52.75 -20.09
C THR A 804 71.11 -51.23 -20.31
N GLY A 805 71.52 -50.42 -19.32
CA GLY A 805 71.96 -49.02 -19.51
C GLY A 805 71.45 -47.99 -18.48
N GLY A 806 72.32 -47.05 -18.05
CA GLY A 806 71.92 -45.82 -17.31
C GLY A 806 71.74 -45.97 -15.79
N GLU A 807 72.78 -46.12 -14.96
CA GLU A 807 73.74 -45.07 -14.53
C GLU A 807 73.04 -43.82 -13.92
N LYS A 808 73.14 -43.55 -12.60
CA LYS A 808 74.18 -42.73 -11.92
C LYS A 808 74.15 -41.24 -12.33
N ARG A 809 74.37 -40.23 -11.46
CA ARG A 809 74.89 -40.23 -10.08
C ARG A 809 74.47 -38.96 -9.28
N ARG A 810 74.59 -39.07 -7.94
CA ARG A 810 74.54 -38.03 -6.90
C ARG A 810 75.03 -36.63 -7.32
N TRP A 811 74.36 -35.59 -6.80
CA TRP A 811 75.03 -34.44 -6.18
C TRP A 811 74.48 -34.17 -4.77
N ARG A 812 75.37 -34.09 -3.78
CA ARG A 812 75.14 -33.46 -2.46
C ARG A 812 76.11 -32.30 -2.34
N LYS A 813 75.64 -31.11 -1.95
CA LYS A 813 76.21 -30.32 -0.82
C LYS A 813 75.52 -28.96 -0.60
N LYS A 814 75.34 -28.66 0.68
CA LYS A 814 75.40 -27.34 1.34
C LYS A 814 75.12 -26.07 0.50
N ARG A 815 74.08 -25.34 0.92
CA ARG A 815 74.29 -23.99 1.47
C ARG A 815 73.62 -23.94 2.85
N MET A 816 74.14 -23.13 3.78
CA MET A 816 73.69 -23.14 5.17
C MET A 816 72.61 -22.07 5.44
N LEU A 817 71.78 -22.38 6.43
CA LEU A 817 71.20 -21.48 7.42
C LEU A 817 71.33 -19.96 7.15
N MET A 818 70.21 -19.34 6.79
CA MET A 818 69.84 -18.04 7.33
C MET A 818 68.46 -18.16 7.96
N LYS A 819 68.29 -17.67 9.19
CA LYS A 819 67.00 -17.54 9.85
C LYS A 819 66.38 -16.21 9.42
N SER A 820 65.12 -16.22 8.98
CA SER A 820 64.29 -15.01 8.94
C SER A 820 62.83 -15.36 9.25
N GLN A 821 62.02 -14.33 9.45
CA GLN A 821 60.77 -14.35 10.20
C GLN A 821 59.70 -15.35 9.73
N ARG A 822 58.98 -15.87 10.73
CA ARG A 822 57.83 -16.77 10.68
C ARG A 822 56.69 -16.23 9.78
N CYS A 823 56.04 -17.11 9.00
CA CYS A 823 54.59 -17.39 8.95
C CYS A 823 54.08 -17.89 7.57
N SER A 824 52.91 -18.55 7.57
CA SER A 824 52.01 -18.78 6.43
C SER A 824 52.36 -19.78 5.31
N THR A 825 53.27 -20.74 5.53
CA THR A 825 53.48 -21.85 4.56
C THR A 825 52.48 -23.01 4.71
N SER A 826 52.03 -23.31 5.93
CA SER A 826 51.18 -24.48 6.23
C SER A 826 49.77 -24.40 5.64
N SER A 827 49.12 -23.22 5.71
CA SER A 827 47.78 -23.01 5.16
C SER A 827 47.75 -23.09 3.64
N LEU A 828 48.80 -22.61 2.98
CA LEU A 828 48.97 -22.70 1.53
C LEU A 828 49.19 -24.16 1.10
N GLN A 829 50.04 -24.91 1.82
CA GLN A 829 50.22 -26.34 1.57
C GLN A 829 48.92 -27.13 1.80
N GLN A 830 48.22 -26.92 2.92
CA GLN A 830 46.93 -27.56 3.19
C GLN A 830 45.87 -27.24 2.12
N ARG A 831 45.85 -25.99 1.61
CA ARG A 831 44.96 -25.59 0.51
C ARG A 831 45.33 -26.27 -0.81
N VAL A 832 46.62 -26.39 -1.14
CA VAL A 832 47.09 -27.13 -2.33
C VAL A 832 46.75 -28.61 -2.22
N GLU A 833 47.01 -29.25 -1.07
CA GLU A 833 46.63 -30.64 -0.84
C GLU A 833 45.10 -30.85 -0.85
N SER A 834 44.30 -29.90 -0.35
CA SER A 834 42.84 -29.95 -0.40
C SER A 834 42.32 -29.86 -1.84
N LEU A 835 42.86 -28.92 -2.63
CA LEU A 835 42.57 -28.82 -4.06
C LEU A 835 43.01 -30.07 -4.83
N GLN A 836 44.16 -30.66 -4.49
CA GLN A 836 44.62 -31.93 -5.07
C GLN A 836 43.65 -33.07 -4.74
N ARG A 837 43.23 -33.22 -3.48
CA ARG A 837 42.20 -34.20 -3.07
C ARG A 837 40.88 -33.99 -3.83
N HIS A 838 40.42 -32.75 -3.98
CA HIS A 838 39.21 -32.45 -4.77
C HIS A 838 39.38 -32.80 -6.25
N ILE A 839 40.52 -32.47 -6.87
CA ILE A 839 40.84 -32.83 -8.25
C ILE A 839 40.83 -34.35 -8.44
N ASP A 840 41.40 -35.10 -7.50
CA ASP A 840 41.47 -36.56 -7.60
C ASP A 840 40.12 -37.25 -7.30
N ILE A 841 39.29 -36.69 -6.41
CA ILE A 841 37.88 -37.11 -6.23
C ILE A 841 37.05 -36.81 -7.50
N LEU A 842 37.23 -35.66 -8.13
CA LEU A 842 36.57 -35.35 -9.41
C LEU A 842 37.07 -36.26 -10.55
N ARG A 843 38.34 -36.68 -10.53
CA ARG A 843 38.91 -37.67 -11.46
C ARG A 843 38.38 -39.09 -11.21
N SER A 844 38.14 -39.52 -9.97
CA SER A 844 37.50 -40.81 -9.70
C SER A 844 36.04 -40.78 -10.11
N ALA A 845 35.26 -39.78 -9.65
CA ALA A 845 33.86 -39.63 -10.03
C ALA A 845 33.66 -39.56 -11.56
N ARG A 846 34.58 -38.93 -12.31
CA ARG A 846 34.56 -38.95 -13.78
C ARG A 846 34.82 -40.35 -14.36
N LYS A 847 35.70 -41.16 -13.78
CA LYS A 847 35.92 -42.56 -14.19
C LYS A 847 34.69 -43.41 -13.91
N ASP A 848 34.11 -43.27 -12.72
CA ASP A 848 32.96 -44.05 -12.27
C ASP A 848 31.72 -43.73 -13.12
N ALA A 849 31.48 -42.44 -13.41
CA ALA A 849 30.46 -42.00 -14.37
C ALA A 849 30.69 -42.53 -15.79
N LEU A 850 31.96 -42.65 -16.25
CA LEU A 850 32.29 -43.24 -17.54
C LEU A 850 32.10 -44.78 -17.56
N LEU A 851 32.27 -45.47 -16.43
CA LEU A 851 31.96 -46.90 -16.31
C LEU A 851 30.45 -47.13 -16.31
N SER A 852 29.70 -46.39 -15.49
CA SER A 852 28.23 -46.44 -15.48
C SER A 852 27.64 -46.09 -16.87
N ALA A 853 28.19 -45.08 -17.56
CA ALA A 853 27.79 -44.74 -18.93
C ALA A 853 28.16 -45.80 -19.99
N ARG A 854 29.10 -46.72 -19.71
CA ARG A 854 29.38 -47.91 -20.54
C ARG A 854 28.43 -49.07 -20.19
N GLU A 855 28.08 -49.24 -18.93
CA GLU A 855 27.11 -50.25 -18.48
C GLU A 855 25.71 -49.93 -18.99
N LEU A 856 25.28 -48.67 -18.96
CA LEU A 856 24.02 -48.21 -19.56
C LEU A 856 24.01 -48.39 -21.09
N ARG A 857 25.15 -48.30 -21.77
CA ARG A 857 25.24 -48.64 -23.21
C ARG A 857 25.05 -50.14 -23.43
N ARG A 858 25.77 -50.99 -22.69
CA ARG A 858 25.57 -52.46 -22.74
C ARG A 858 24.14 -52.87 -22.41
N ALA A 859 23.51 -52.21 -21.44
CA ALA A 859 22.10 -52.44 -21.12
C ALA A 859 21.17 -52.06 -22.28
N ASN A 860 21.40 -50.92 -22.94
CA ASN A 860 20.66 -50.54 -24.16
C ASN A 860 20.94 -51.49 -25.33
N GLU A 861 22.18 -51.94 -25.53
CA GLU A 861 22.56 -52.93 -26.54
C GLU A 861 21.81 -54.26 -26.31
N MET A 862 21.71 -54.73 -25.05
CA MET A 862 20.90 -55.90 -24.68
C MET A 862 19.40 -55.67 -24.87
N ILE A 863 18.86 -54.49 -24.55
CA ILE A 863 17.44 -54.17 -24.77
C ILE A 863 17.13 -54.10 -26.28
N THR A 864 18.04 -53.56 -27.10
CA THR A 864 17.84 -53.53 -28.56
C THR A 864 17.94 -54.93 -29.19
N SER A 865 18.82 -55.82 -28.72
CA SER A 865 18.85 -57.21 -29.21
C SER A 865 17.61 -58.01 -28.78
N GLN A 866 17.07 -57.74 -27.59
CA GLN A 866 15.77 -58.28 -27.16
C GLN A 866 14.61 -57.72 -28.00
N LEU A 867 14.60 -56.43 -28.32
CA LEU A 867 13.58 -55.82 -29.19
C LEU A 867 13.64 -56.38 -30.61
N ASN A 868 14.84 -56.59 -31.16
CA ASN A 868 15.04 -57.21 -32.47
C ASN A 868 14.51 -58.66 -32.48
N THR A 869 14.88 -59.49 -31.52
CA THR A 869 14.40 -60.89 -31.44
C THR A 869 12.89 -60.99 -31.14
N LEU A 870 12.28 -60.02 -30.45
CA LEU A 870 10.83 -59.91 -30.34
C LEU A 870 10.17 -59.45 -31.66
N THR A 871 10.84 -58.57 -32.41
CA THR A 871 10.38 -58.11 -33.74
C THR A 871 10.45 -59.24 -34.77
N GLU A 872 11.49 -60.07 -34.74
CA GLU A 872 11.62 -61.30 -35.54
C GLU A 872 10.51 -62.30 -35.21
N LYS A 873 10.24 -62.54 -33.92
CA LYS A 873 9.12 -63.39 -33.46
C LYS A 873 7.75 -62.84 -33.89
N LEU A 874 7.59 -61.52 -33.94
CA LEU A 874 6.38 -60.89 -34.48
C LEU A 874 6.27 -61.07 -36.01
N HIS A 875 7.38 -61.03 -36.74
CA HIS A 875 7.38 -61.29 -38.19
C HIS A 875 7.10 -62.76 -38.51
N SER A 876 7.69 -63.73 -37.79
CA SER A 876 7.39 -65.15 -37.99
C SER A 876 5.96 -65.49 -37.56
N SER A 877 5.44 -64.88 -36.50
CA SER A 877 4.02 -64.97 -36.12
C SER A 877 3.09 -64.39 -37.19
N LYS A 878 3.43 -63.25 -37.81
CA LYS A 878 2.69 -62.68 -38.95
C LYS A 878 2.73 -63.60 -40.17
N GLN A 879 3.88 -64.17 -40.51
CA GLN A 879 4.01 -65.15 -41.60
C GLN A 879 3.21 -66.44 -41.33
N GLN A 880 3.24 -66.95 -40.10
CA GLN A 880 2.41 -68.08 -39.68
C GLN A 880 0.92 -67.74 -39.78
N THR A 881 0.52 -66.52 -39.39
CA THR A 881 -0.87 -66.06 -39.52
C THR A 881 -1.26 -65.96 -40.99
N GLN A 882 -0.43 -65.36 -41.85
CA GLN A 882 -0.67 -65.30 -43.30
C GLN A 882 -0.79 -66.69 -43.92
N LYS A 883 0.05 -67.65 -43.52
CA LYS A 883 -0.07 -69.04 -43.97
C LYS A 883 -1.38 -69.67 -43.49
N LEU A 884 -1.76 -69.51 -42.22
CA LEU A 884 -3.04 -70.01 -41.72
C LEU A 884 -4.23 -69.37 -42.46
N THR A 885 -4.13 -68.11 -42.88
CA THR A 885 -5.14 -67.45 -43.74
C THR A 885 -5.17 -68.01 -45.16
N SER A 886 -4.02 -68.33 -45.78
CA SER A 886 -4.01 -68.99 -47.10
C SER A 886 -4.49 -70.43 -47.04
N ASP A 887 -4.13 -71.16 -45.98
CA ASP A 887 -4.57 -72.53 -45.73
C ASP A 887 -6.10 -72.54 -45.47
N LEU A 888 -6.63 -71.56 -44.69
CA LEU A 888 -8.06 -71.35 -44.50
C LEU A 888 -8.77 -71.04 -45.84
N ALA A 889 -8.24 -70.14 -46.66
CA ALA A 889 -8.81 -69.84 -47.98
C ALA A 889 -8.80 -71.06 -48.91
N GLY A 890 -7.76 -71.90 -48.82
CA GLY A 890 -7.71 -73.20 -49.50
C GLY A 890 -8.80 -74.16 -49.02
N VAL A 891 -9.03 -74.25 -47.71
CA VAL A 891 -10.11 -75.06 -47.11
C VAL A 891 -11.50 -74.49 -47.44
N GLU A 892 -11.67 -73.16 -47.51
CA GLU A 892 -12.92 -72.55 -48.00
C GLU A 892 -13.16 -72.85 -49.49
N GLN A 893 -12.12 -72.89 -50.31
CA GLN A 893 -12.25 -73.27 -51.72
C GLN A 893 -12.55 -74.77 -51.87
N GLN A 894 -11.91 -75.64 -51.08
CA GLN A 894 -12.27 -77.06 -50.98
C GLN A 894 -13.71 -77.24 -50.49
N LYS A 895 -14.15 -76.45 -49.51
CA LYS A 895 -15.54 -76.44 -49.04
C LYS A 895 -16.49 -76.05 -50.16
N LYS A 896 -16.20 -75.01 -50.95
CA LYS A 896 -17.02 -74.61 -52.11
C LYS A 896 -17.05 -75.70 -53.20
N VAL A 897 -15.94 -76.40 -53.43
CA VAL A 897 -15.90 -77.56 -54.34
C VAL A 897 -16.78 -78.68 -53.80
N LEU A 898 -16.65 -79.06 -52.53
CA LEU A 898 -17.48 -80.08 -51.88
C LEU A 898 -18.96 -79.69 -51.81
N GLU A 899 -19.29 -78.41 -51.60
CA GLU A 899 -20.67 -77.90 -51.65
C GLU A 899 -21.21 -77.97 -53.09
N MET A 900 -20.41 -77.65 -54.10
CA MET A 900 -20.81 -77.73 -55.51
C MET A 900 -20.91 -79.19 -56.00
N GLU A 901 -20.02 -80.08 -55.57
CA GLU A 901 -20.10 -81.53 -55.78
C GLU A 901 -21.35 -82.09 -55.07
N LEU A 902 -21.62 -81.72 -53.82
CA LEU A 902 -22.80 -82.15 -53.09
C LEU A 902 -24.10 -81.63 -53.72
N GLU A 903 -24.08 -80.44 -54.33
CA GLU A 903 -25.20 -79.92 -55.13
C GLU A 903 -25.31 -80.59 -56.52
N GLN A 904 -24.22 -81.07 -57.10
CA GLN A 904 -24.24 -81.96 -58.27
C GLN A 904 -24.79 -83.34 -57.91
N TRP A 905 -24.36 -83.96 -56.81
CA TRP A 905 -24.92 -85.22 -56.29
C TRP A 905 -26.42 -85.09 -56.03
N LYS A 906 -26.90 -84.03 -55.37
CA LYS A 906 -28.34 -83.74 -55.23
C LYS A 906 -29.08 -83.65 -56.57
N ARG A 907 -28.45 -83.11 -57.62
CA ARG A 907 -29.04 -82.98 -58.96
C ARG A 907 -28.95 -84.25 -59.82
N ILE A 908 -28.05 -85.18 -59.47
CA ILE A 908 -27.82 -86.44 -60.20
C ILE A 908 -28.60 -87.61 -59.54
N THR A 909 -28.81 -87.59 -58.22
CA THR A 909 -29.27 -88.75 -57.45
C THR A 909 -30.74 -88.67 -56.98
N LEU A 910 -31.67 -88.27 -57.86
CA LEU A 910 -33.12 -88.46 -57.66
C LEU A 910 -33.86 -88.59 -59.01
N PRO A 911 -33.99 -89.82 -59.52
CA PRO A 911 -35.32 -90.36 -59.86
C PRO A 911 -35.69 -91.61 -59.03
N PRO A 912 -36.97 -92.06 -59.03
CA PRO A 912 -37.48 -93.03 -58.05
C PRO A 912 -37.44 -94.50 -58.50
N GLN A 913 -37.31 -95.45 -57.56
CA GLN A 913 -38.11 -96.70 -57.39
C GLN A 913 -37.50 -97.67 -56.32
N THR A 914 -38.38 -98.29 -55.52
CA THR A 914 -38.32 -99.56 -54.73
C THR A 914 -37.02 -100.31 -54.33
N SER A 915 -36.90 -100.54 -53.00
CA SER A 915 -36.72 -101.84 -52.27
C SER A 915 -35.41 -102.70 -52.27
N SER A 916 -35.08 -103.27 -51.09
CA SER A 916 -34.94 -104.73 -50.80
C SER A 916 -33.63 -105.30 -50.16
N ALA A 917 -33.81 -105.95 -48.98
CA ALA A 917 -33.28 -107.25 -48.48
C ALA A 917 -31.77 -107.67 -48.33
N ALA A 918 -31.51 -108.29 -47.15
CA ALA A 918 -30.73 -109.52 -46.84
C ALA A 918 -29.18 -109.57 -47.08
N PRO A 919 -28.39 -110.40 -46.33
CA PRO A 919 -28.27 -111.89 -46.47
C PRO A 919 -28.00 -112.65 -45.10
N VAL A 920 -27.71 -113.97 -44.89
CA VAL A 920 -27.84 -115.29 -45.58
C VAL A 920 -27.60 -116.48 -44.58
N ASN A 921 -28.45 -117.54 -44.63
CA ASN A 921 -28.30 -119.02 -44.40
C ASN A 921 -27.54 -119.61 -43.16
N THR A 922 -27.46 -120.93 -42.84
CA THR A 922 -27.88 -122.27 -43.43
C THR A 922 -27.99 -123.31 -42.26
N GLU A 923 -29.02 -124.14 -42.06
CA GLU A 923 -29.43 -125.44 -42.68
C GLU A 923 -28.67 -126.74 -42.30
N CYS A 924 -29.41 -127.86 -42.14
CA CYS A 924 -28.99 -129.25 -42.44
C CYS A 924 -30.19 -130.26 -42.46
N HIS A 925 -30.07 -131.45 -43.09
CA HIS A 925 -31.21 -132.29 -43.54
C HIS A 925 -31.09 -133.84 -43.45
N GLY A 926 -32.24 -134.56 -43.46
CA GLY A 926 -32.42 -135.95 -43.95
C GLY A 926 -32.41 -137.09 -42.89
N LYS A 927 -32.94 -138.32 -43.09
CA LYS A 927 -33.79 -139.05 -44.09
C LYS A 927 -34.40 -140.29 -43.34
N THR A 928 -35.67 -140.75 -43.39
CA THR A 928 -36.55 -141.35 -44.45
C THR A 928 -36.64 -142.92 -44.45
N LEU A 929 -37.71 -143.50 -43.84
CA LEU A 929 -38.39 -144.82 -44.10
C LEU A 929 -37.60 -146.16 -43.93
N PRO A 930 -38.20 -147.40 -43.93
CA PRO A 930 -39.61 -147.87 -43.79
C PRO A 930 -39.89 -149.06 -42.80
N ALA A 931 -41.19 -149.32 -42.54
CA ALA A 931 -41.97 -150.57 -42.25
C ALA A 931 -41.43 -151.89 -41.61
N SER A 932 -42.32 -152.50 -40.80
CA SER A 932 -42.62 -153.95 -40.61
C SER A 932 -42.24 -154.66 -39.28
N ALA A 933 -42.92 -155.79 -39.04
CA ALA A 933 -43.09 -156.57 -37.80
C ALA A 933 -41.84 -157.42 -37.38
N ASN A 934 -41.77 -158.14 -36.24
CA ASN A 934 -42.78 -158.54 -35.25
C ASN A 934 -42.16 -158.98 -33.88
N LEU A 935 -42.99 -159.15 -32.84
CA LEU A 935 -42.80 -159.99 -31.62
C LEU A 935 -41.58 -159.77 -30.66
N GLY A 936 -41.85 -159.36 -29.41
CA GLY A 936 -41.13 -159.89 -28.23
C GLY A 936 -40.69 -158.89 -27.13
N PRO A 937 -40.63 -159.28 -25.83
CA PRO A 937 -40.51 -158.32 -24.71
C PRO A 937 -39.15 -157.65 -24.47
N LYS A 938 -38.13 -157.86 -25.32
CA LYS A 938 -36.75 -157.38 -25.05
C LYS A 938 -36.52 -155.89 -25.35
N SER A 939 -37.52 -155.17 -25.86
CA SER A 939 -37.37 -153.76 -26.29
C SER A 939 -37.12 -152.76 -25.15
N LEU A 940 -37.69 -152.99 -23.97
CA LEU A 940 -37.78 -151.98 -22.90
C LEU A 940 -36.44 -151.65 -22.22
N GLU A 941 -35.48 -152.59 -22.17
CA GLU A 941 -34.20 -152.36 -21.49
C GLU A 941 -33.28 -151.40 -22.27
N ALA A 942 -33.45 -151.32 -23.60
CA ALA A 942 -32.68 -150.44 -24.47
C ALA A 942 -33.05 -148.95 -24.24
N GLU A 943 -34.34 -148.65 -24.06
CA GLU A 943 -34.85 -147.28 -23.86
C GLU A 943 -34.31 -146.66 -22.56
N VAL A 944 -34.24 -147.43 -21.46
CA VAL A 944 -33.71 -146.95 -20.18
C VAL A 944 -32.25 -146.49 -20.31
N LYS A 945 -31.42 -147.24 -21.04
CA LYS A 945 -30.01 -146.86 -21.31
C LYS A 945 -29.92 -145.63 -22.22
N GLN A 946 -30.81 -145.51 -23.20
CA GLN A 946 -30.90 -144.33 -24.06
C GLN A 946 -31.29 -143.06 -23.27
N LEU A 947 -32.26 -143.16 -22.36
CA LEU A 947 -32.68 -142.06 -21.48
C LEU A 947 -31.57 -141.65 -20.51
N GLN A 948 -30.85 -142.61 -19.92
CA GLN A 948 -29.72 -142.33 -19.02
C GLN A 948 -28.54 -141.65 -19.76
N GLY A 949 -28.33 -141.98 -21.04
CA GLY A 949 -27.41 -141.26 -21.92
C GLY A 949 -27.85 -139.81 -22.17
N ARG A 950 -29.13 -139.60 -22.53
CA ARG A 950 -29.71 -138.26 -22.76
C ARG A 950 -29.60 -137.36 -21.53
N LEU A 951 -29.82 -137.89 -20.32
CA LEU A 951 -29.67 -137.14 -19.07
C LEU A 951 -28.23 -136.65 -18.84
N LYS A 952 -27.22 -137.47 -19.15
CA LYS A 952 -25.81 -137.09 -19.07
C LYS A 952 -25.45 -135.98 -20.06
N SER A 953 -25.91 -136.06 -21.32
CA SER A 953 -25.70 -134.99 -22.31
C SER A 953 -26.41 -133.69 -21.93
N ALA A 954 -27.62 -133.75 -21.37
CA ALA A 954 -28.34 -132.57 -20.90
C ALA A 954 -27.62 -131.92 -19.70
N SER A 955 -27.10 -132.70 -18.75
CA SER A 955 -26.28 -132.19 -17.65
C SER A 955 -25.00 -131.49 -18.15
N ALA A 956 -24.32 -132.08 -19.13
CA ALA A 956 -23.12 -131.49 -19.76
C ALA A 956 -23.42 -130.27 -20.68
N GLU A 957 -24.67 -130.04 -21.04
CA GLU A 957 -25.14 -128.81 -21.67
C GLU A 957 -25.44 -127.74 -20.61
N VAL A 958 -26.15 -128.09 -19.54
CA VAL A 958 -26.44 -127.17 -18.42
C VAL A 958 -25.15 -126.64 -17.77
N THR A 959 -24.10 -127.44 -17.61
CA THR A 959 -22.81 -126.95 -17.09
C THR A 959 -22.09 -126.01 -18.06
N ARG A 960 -22.15 -126.25 -19.38
CA ARG A 960 -21.63 -125.32 -20.40
C ARG A 960 -22.43 -124.01 -20.42
N GLN A 961 -23.76 -124.08 -20.34
CA GLN A 961 -24.62 -122.89 -20.25
C GLN A 961 -24.41 -122.13 -18.94
N MET A 962 -24.14 -122.81 -17.82
CA MET A 962 -23.77 -122.17 -16.55
C MET A 962 -22.40 -121.47 -16.64
N ALA A 963 -21.41 -122.09 -17.29
CA ALA A 963 -20.12 -121.46 -17.56
C ALA A 963 -20.23 -120.25 -18.48
N ALA A 964 -21.03 -120.34 -19.55
CA ALA A 964 -21.34 -119.22 -20.44
C ALA A 964 -22.06 -118.07 -19.69
N ASN A 965 -23.05 -118.37 -18.85
CA ASN A 965 -23.71 -117.39 -18.00
C ASN A 965 -22.74 -116.74 -17.00
N LYS A 966 -21.78 -117.49 -16.44
CA LYS A 966 -20.74 -116.93 -15.57
C LYS A 966 -19.79 -115.99 -16.34
N ALA A 967 -19.40 -116.36 -17.56
CA ALA A 967 -18.59 -115.51 -18.43
C ALA A 967 -19.33 -114.22 -18.84
N LEU A 968 -20.61 -114.32 -19.24
CA LEU A 968 -21.45 -113.17 -19.57
C LEU A 968 -21.67 -112.24 -18.37
N ARG A 969 -21.85 -112.78 -17.15
CA ARG A 969 -21.90 -111.98 -15.92
C ARG A 969 -20.58 -111.25 -15.63
N GLY A 970 -19.44 -111.91 -15.85
CA GLY A 970 -18.12 -111.26 -15.76
C GLY A 970 -17.95 -110.12 -16.77
N GLN A 971 -18.34 -110.35 -18.03
CA GLN A 971 -18.32 -109.30 -19.06
C GLN A 971 -19.29 -108.14 -18.76
N LEU A 972 -20.45 -108.43 -18.17
CA LEU A 972 -21.42 -107.42 -17.74
C LEU A 972 -20.85 -106.58 -16.60
N GLN A 973 -20.27 -107.20 -15.57
CA GLN A 973 -19.58 -106.50 -14.48
C GLN A 973 -18.42 -105.65 -15.00
N GLU A 974 -17.58 -106.18 -15.89
CA GLU A 974 -16.53 -105.40 -16.57
C GLU A 974 -17.08 -104.17 -17.31
N LYS A 975 -18.29 -104.24 -17.86
CA LYS A 975 -18.94 -103.12 -18.56
C LYS A 975 -19.53 -102.12 -17.57
N GLU A 976 -20.10 -102.57 -16.45
CA GLU A 976 -20.57 -101.71 -15.36
C GLU A 976 -19.40 -100.95 -14.71
N GLU A 977 -18.28 -101.62 -14.43
CA GLU A 977 -17.06 -100.98 -13.92
C GLU A 977 -16.50 -99.94 -14.90
N LYS A 978 -16.50 -100.23 -16.21
CA LYS A 978 -16.09 -99.29 -17.25
C LYS A 978 -17.07 -98.11 -17.42
N LEU A 979 -18.36 -98.33 -17.23
CA LEU A 979 -19.37 -97.26 -17.21
C LEU A 979 -19.20 -96.36 -15.98
N SER A 980 -18.98 -96.92 -14.80
CA SER A 980 -18.69 -96.16 -13.58
C SER A 980 -17.44 -95.28 -13.75
N GLN A 981 -16.34 -95.84 -14.26
CA GLN A 981 -15.12 -95.08 -14.57
C GLN A 981 -15.31 -93.97 -15.61
N LEU A 982 -16.23 -94.14 -16.57
CA LEU A 982 -16.59 -93.09 -17.54
C LEU A 982 -17.47 -92.02 -16.90
N GLN A 983 -18.39 -92.40 -16.02
CA GLN A 983 -19.25 -91.46 -15.31
C GLN A 983 -18.46 -90.63 -14.30
N ASP A 984 -17.46 -91.20 -13.60
CA ASP A 984 -16.56 -90.41 -12.75
C ASP A 984 -15.69 -89.43 -13.54
N LYS A 985 -15.24 -89.81 -14.74
CA LYS A 985 -14.53 -88.89 -15.66
C LYS A 985 -15.45 -87.77 -16.15
N MET A 986 -16.70 -88.08 -16.52
CA MET A 986 -17.73 -87.10 -16.85
C MET A 986 -17.93 -86.13 -15.67
N ASN A 987 -18.26 -86.65 -14.49
CA ASN A 987 -18.45 -85.89 -13.25
C ASN A 987 -17.23 -84.98 -12.93
N HIS A 988 -16.00 -85.42 -13.21
CA HIS A 988 -14.81 -84.59 -13.05
C HIS A 988 -14.77 -83.45 -14.08
N THR A 989 -14.97 -83.75 -15.37
CA THR A 989 -15.00 -82.73 -16.43
C THR A 989 -16.14 -81.72 -16.27
N GLU A 990 -17.28 -82.12 -15.70
CA GLU A 990 -18.39 -81.21 -15.39
C GLU A 990 -18.04 -80.21 -14.29
N ARG A 991 -17.37 -80.65 -13.22
CA ARG A 991 -16.84 -79.76 -12.17
C ARG A 991 -15.81 -78.78 -12.77
N ASP A 992 -14.94 -79.27 -13.63
CA ASP A 992 -13.96 -78.47 -14.36
C ASP A 992 -14.61 -77.40 -15.25
N VAL A 993 -15.67 -77.76 -15.99
CA VAL A 993 -16.47 -76.84 -16.80
C VAL A 993 -17.23 -75.85 -15.93
N HIS A 994 -17.73 -76.27 -14.76
CA HIS A 994 -18.40 -75.37 -13.81
C HIS A 994 -17.43 -74.32 -13.25
N MET A 995 -16.24 -74.73 -12.78
CA MET A 995 -15.20 -73.82 -12.31
C MET A 995 -14.74 -72.85 -13.42
N LYS A 996 -14.58 -73.34 -14.66
CA LYS A 996 -14.24 -72.49 -15.82
C LYS A 996 -15.35 -71.50 -16.17
N ARG A 997 -16.63 -71.88 -16.04
CA ARG A 997 -17.77 -70.96 -16.20
C ARG A 997 -17.79 -69.90 -15.11
N GLN A 998 -17.58 -70.27 -13.84
CA GLN A 998 -17.51 -69.32 -12.72
C GLN A 998 -16.39 -68.30 -12.95
N LEU A 999 -15.18 -68.75 -13.27
CA LEU A 999 -14.04 -67.87 -13.60
C LEU A 999 -14.36 -66.92 -14.78
N VAL A 1000 -15.11 -67.37 -15.79
CA VAL A 1000 -15.54 -66.51 -16.90
C VAL A 1000 -16.56 -65.45 -16.46
N GLU A 1001 -17.49 -65.75 -15.56
CA GLU A 1001 -18.40 -64.74 -14.99
C GLU A 1001 -17.68 -63.77 -14.03
N ASP A 1002 -16.71 -64.24 -13.25
CA ASP A 1002 -15.85 -63.39 -12.41
C ASP A 1002 -15.01 -62.43 -13.27
N LEU A 1003 -14.49 -62.90 -14.42
CA LEU A 1003 -13.80 -62.05 -15.38
C LEU A 1003 -14.76 -61.07 -16.09
N LYS A 1004 -15.99 -61.48 -16.42
CA LYS A 1004 -17.01 -60.59 -17.00
C LYS A 1004 -17.47 -59.50 -16.03
N THR A 1005 -17.69 -59.83 -14.75
CA THR A 1005 -18.07 -58.84 -13.73
C THR A 1005 -16.93 -57.85 -13.47
N ARG A 1006 -15.69 -58.34 -13.38
CA ARG A 1006 -14.49 -57.47 -13.31
C ARG A 1006 -14.33 -56.59 -14.55
N LEU A 1007 -14.63 -57.09 -15.75
CA LEU A 1007 -14.60 -56.30 -16.98
C LEU A 1007 -15.68 -55.21 -16.99
N LYS A 1008 -16.91 -55.51 -16.56
CA LYS A 1008 -17.98 -54.50 -16.40
C LYS A 1008 -17.57 -53.40 -15.43
N PHE A 1009 -17.05 -53.75 -14.26
CA PHE A 1009 -16.55 -52.79 -13.28
C PHE A 1009 -15.43 -51.90 -13.86
N LEU A 1010 -14.47 -52.48 -14.59
CA LEU A 1010 -13.42 -51.71 -15.27
C LEU A 1010 -13.99 -50.77 -16.35
N GLN A 1011 -15.02 -51.19 -17.08
CA GLN A 1011 -15.69 -50.35 -18.08
C GLN A 1011 -16.53 -49.23 -17.43
N GLU A 1012 -17.14 -49.47 -16.26
CA GLU A 1012 -17.85 -48.46 -15.47
C GLU A 1012 -16.87 -47.45 -14.86
N MET A 1013 -15.70 -47.90 -14.39
CA MET A 1013 -14.60 -47.03 -13.99
C MET A 1013 -14.06 -46.21 -15.18
N GLU A 1014 -13.89 -46.79 -16.36
CA GLU A 1014 -13.48 -46.05 -17.57
C GLU A 1014 -14.51 -44.96 -17.93
N LYS A 1015 -15.81 -45.28 -17.90
CA LYS A 1015 -16.90 -44.30 -18.09
C LYS A 1015 -16.86 -43.19 -17.04
N SER A 1016 -16.59 -43.52 -15.77
CA SER A 1016 -16.43 -42.54 -14.70
C SER A 1016 -15.24 -41.61 -14.94
N TYR A 1017 -14.08 -42.16 -15.28
CA TYR A 1017 -12.89 -41.35 -15.63
C TYR A 1017 -13.11 -40.50 -16.88
N ARG A 1018 -13.84 -41.01 -17.88
CA ARG A 1018 -14.22 -40.25 -19.08
C ARG A 1018 -15.10 -39.04 -18.72
N GLY A 1019 -16.13 -39.24 -17.90
CA GLY A 1019 -16.95 -38.14 -17.38
C GLY A 1019 -16.15 -37.11 -16.56
N GLN A 1020 -15.21 -37.58 -15.73
CA GLN A 1020 -14.29 -36.70 -14.99
C GLN A 1020 -13.38 -35.89 -15.92
N VAL A 1021 -12.88 -36.48 -17.01
CA VAL A 1021 -12.10 -35.78 -18.04
C VAL A 1021 -12.96 -34.76 -18.79
N GLU A 1022 -14.18 -35.12 -19.20
CA GLU A 1022 -15.11 -34.18 -19.84
C GLU A 1022 -15.47 -33.00 -18.92
N ASP A 1023 -15.63 -33.22 -17.61
CA ASP A 1023 -15.86 -32.15 -16.64
C ASP A 1023 -14.62 -31.29 -16.37
N LEU A 1024 -13.41 -31.86 -16.47
CA LEU A 1024 -12.17 -31.09 -16.47
C LEU A 1024 -12.03 -30.26 -17.76
N GLU A 1025 -12.40 -30.79 -18.93
CA GLU A 1025 -12.43 -30.03 -20.18
C GLU A 1025 -13.43 -28.87 -20.12
N LYS A 1026 -14.64 -29.09 -19.57
CA LYS A 1026 -15.64 -28.03 -19.35
C LYS A 1026 -15.06 -26.93 -18.44
N LYS A 1027 -14.36 -27.31 -17.36
CA LYS A 1027 -13.68 -26.36 -16.46
C LYS A 1027 -12.55 -25.61 -17.16
N VAL A 1028 -11.75 -26.27 -17.99
CA VAL A 1028 -10.68 -25.62 -18.77
C VAL A 1028 -11.25 -24.64 -19.80
N LYS A 1029 -12.35 -25.00 -20.48
CA LYS A 1029 -13.07 -24.10 -21.41
C LYS A 1029 -13.58 -22.85 -20.68
N ALA A 1030 -14.33 -23.03 -19.58
CA ALA A 1030 -14.82 -21.92 -18.76
C ALA A 1030 -13.69 -21.02 -18.21
N LEU A 1031 -12.57 -21.60 -17.75
CA LEU A 1031 -11.40 -20.83 -17.29
C LEU A 1031 -10.70 -20.10 -18.44
N SER A 1032 -10.71 -20.64 -19.67
CA SER A 1032 -10.15 -19.97 -20.85
C SER A 1032 -11.02 -18.79 -21.30
N GLU A 1033 -12.35 -18.97 -21.29
CA GLU A 1033 -13.33 -17.90 -21.54
C GLU A 1033 -13.20 -16.80 -20.48
N GLU A 1034 -13.15 -17.15 -19.20
CA GLU A 1034 -12.89 -16.23 -18.10
C GLU A 1034 -11.52 -15.53 -18.24
N GLY A 1035 -10.50 -16.22 -18.78
CA GLY A 1035 -9.23 -15.63 -19.18
C GLY A 1035 -9.36 -14.56 -20.27
N THR A 1036 -10.15 -14.82 -21.31
CA THR A 1036 -10.44 -13.82 -22.37
C THR A 1036 -11.25 -12.64 -21.83
N ASN A 1037 -12.21 -12.87 -20.93
CA ASN A 1037 -13.00 -11.83 -20.27
C ASN A 1037 -12.15 -10.97 -19.32
N ARG A 1038 -11.21 -11.56 -18.58
CA ARG A 1038 -10.20 -10.81 -17.83
C ARG A 1038 -9.31 -9.99 -18.76
N LYS A 1039 -8.91 -10.52 -19.92
CA LYS A 1039 -8.10 -9.78 -20.91
C LYS A 1039 -8.86 -8.57 -21.46
N SER A 1040 -10.11 -8.73 -21.92
CA SER A 1040 -10.92 -7.63 -22.45
C SER A 1040 -11.24 -6.58 -21.38
N PHE A 1041 -11.47 -7.00 -20.13
CA PHE A 1041 -11.59 -6.09 -18.98
C PHE A 1041 -10.29 -5.31 -18.71
N ILE A 1042 -9.12 -5.97 -18.71
CA ILE A 1042 -7.81 -5.32 -18.56
C ILE A 1042 -7.56 -4.33 -19.71
N GLU A 1043 -7.93 -4.67 -20.94
CA GLU A 1043 -7.83 -3.74 -22.07
C GLU A 1043 -8.81 -2.55 -21.93
N SER A 1044 -10.02 -2.76 -21.41
CA SER A 1044 -10.96 -1.69 -21.09
C SER A 1044 -10.41 -0.75 -20.01
N LEU A 1045 -9.81 -1.30 -18.94
CA LEU A 1045 -9.10 -0.52 -17.93
C LEU A 1045 -7.89 0.21 -18.50
N LYS A 1046 -7.12 -0.37 -19.43
CA LYS A 1046 -6.04 0.32 -20.14
C LYS A 1046 -6.57 1.48 -20.99
N ARG A 1047 -7.66 1.29 -21.75
CA ARG A 1047 -8.29 2.38 -22.53
C ARG A 1047 -8.75 3.53 -21.60
N ARG A 1048 -9.40 3.21 -20.47
CA ARG A 1048 -9.78 4.20 -19.45
C ARG A 1048 -8.58 4.88 -18.79
N LEU A 1049 -7.51 4.15 -18.49
CA LEU A 1049 -6.28 4.71 -17.94
C LEU A 1049 -5.61 5.67 -18.93
N ASN A 1050 -5.53 5.30 -20.21
CA ASN A 1050 -4.98 6.15 -21.25
C ASN A 1050 -5.76 7.46 -21.37
N VAL A 1051 -7.10 7.40 -21.41
CA VAL A 1051 -7.97 8.59 -21.38
C VAL A 1051 -7.70 9.43 -20.14
N ALA A 1052 -7.69 8.85 -18.95
CA ALA A 1052 -7.40 9.55 -17.70
C ALA A 1052 -5.97 10.16 -17.67
N THR A 1053 -4.98 9.56 -18.34
CA THR A 1053 -3.65 10.16 -18.48
C THR A 1053 -3.63 11.33 -19.47
N THR A 1054 -4.42 11.30 -20.54
CA THR A 1054 -4.56 12.43 -21.46
C THR A 1054 -5.38 13.58 -20.88
N GLU A 1055 -6.44 13.28 -20.11
CA GLU A 1055 -7.18 14.26 -19.32
C GLU A 1055 -6.27 14.87 -18.24
N LYS A 1056 -5.45 14.06 -17.57
CA LYS A 1056 -4.44 14.54 -16.62
C LYS A 1056 -3.43 15.47 -17.28
N SER A 1057 -2.87 15.11 -18.44
CA SER A 1057 -1.89 15.98 -19.11
C SER A 1057 -2.51 17.29 -19.59
N GLN A 1058 -3.74 17.27 -20.11
CA GLN A 1058 -4.50 18.48 -20.44
C GLN A 1058 -4.78 19.37 -19.21
N CYS A 1059 -5.08 18.76 -18.06
CA CYS A 1059 -5.20 19.47 -16.78
C CYS A 1059 -3.86 20.03 -16.29
N GLU A 1060 -2.75 19.30 -16.44
CA GLU A 1060 -1.41 19.77 -16.08
C GLU A 1060 -0.95 20.93 -16.99
N ASP A 1061 -1.23 20.86 -18.29
CA ASP A 1061 -0.99 21.94 -19.26
C ASP A 1061 -1.85 23.19 -18.97
N SER A 1062 -3.13 23.01 -18.61
CA SER A 1062 -3.99 24.14 -18.25
C SER A 1062 -3.55 24.78 -16.92
N CYS A 1063 -3.11 23.98 -15.95
CA CYS A 1063 -2.50 24.46 -14.71
C CYS A 1063 -1.16 25.17 -14.94
N ALA A 1064 -0.35 24.73 -15.92
CA ALA A 1064 0.89 25.41 -16.30
C ALA A 1064 0.58 26.79 -16.90
N LYS A 1065 -0.37 26.87 -17.85
CA LYS A 1065 -0.83 28.14 -18.45
C LYS A 1065 -1.40 29.09 -17.40
N LEU A 1066 -2.24 28.60 -16.48
CA LEU A 1066 -2.79 29.41 -15.39
C LEU A 1066 -1.72 29.90 -14.40
N LYS A 1067 -0.65 29.12 -14.14
CA LYS A 1067 0.50 29.58 -13.35
C LYS A 1067 1.33 30.64 -14.09
N GLU A 1068 1.53 30.48 -15.39
CA GLU A 1068 2.22 31.48 -16.22
C GLU A 1068 1.45 32.81 -16.25
N ASP A 1069 0.14 32.75 -16.44
CA ASP A 1069 -0.73 33.93 -16.42
C ASP A 1069 -0.87 34.55 -15.01
N LEU A 1070 -0.86 33.74 -13.94
CA LEU A 1070 -0.75 34.26 -12.57
C LEU A 1070 0.57 35.00 -12.38
N GLY A 1071 1.70 34.44 -12.80
CA GLY A 1071 3.01 35.13 -12.75
C GLY A 1071 3.02 36.44 -13.55
N LYS A 1072 2.39 36.49 -14.73
CA LYS A 1072 2.18 37.73 -15.50
C LYS A 1072 1.30 38.74 -14.76
N LYS A 1073 0.34 38.30 -13.95
CA LYS A 1073 -0.53 39.18 -13.13
C LYS A 1073 0.23 39.68 -11.90
N GLU A 1074 1.00 38.84 -11.23
CA GLU A 1074 1.88 39.22 -10.11
C GLU A 1074 2.93 40.25 -10.55
N GLN A 1075 3.58 40.06 -11.70
CA GLN A 1075 4.49 41.05 -12.29
C GLN A 1075 3.81 42.39 -12.56
N ARG A 1076 2.55 42.39 -13.04
CA ARG A 1076 1.76 43.61 -13.23
C ARG A 1076 1.37 44.26 -11.90
N ILE A 1077 1.06 43.48 -10.86
CA ILE A 1077 0.77 43.99 -9.52
C ILE A 1077 2.01 44.64 -8.92
N LEU A 1078 3.18 44.02 -9.01
CA LEU A 1078 4.46 44.59 -8.58
C LEU A 1078 4.80 45.89 -9.33
N ALA A 1079 4.58 45.93 -10.65
CA ALA A 1079 4.75 47.13 -11.45
C ALA A 1079 3.79 48.25 -11.01
N LEU A 1080 2.51 47.95 -10.80
CA LEU A 1080 1.52 48.90 -10.30
C LEU A 1080 1.83 49.38 -8.88
N GLN A 1081 2.29 48.49 -7.98
CA GLN A 1081 2.75 48.87 -6.64
C GLN A 1081 3.95 49.82 -6.69
N SER A 1082 4.93 49.59 -7.59
CA SER A 1082 6.05 50.51 -7.78
C SER A 1082 5.61 51.87 -8.32
N HIS A 1083 4.60 51.90 -9.19
CA HIS A 1083 4.01 53.14 -9.69
C HIS A 1083 3.20 53.87 -8.60
N VAL A 1084 2.46 53.14 -7.76
CA VAL A 1084 1.74 53.70 -6.61
C VAL A 1084 2.74 54.33 -5.64
N ALA A 1085 3.77 53.60 -5.21
CA ALA A 1085 4.82 54.13 -4.34
C ALA A 1085 5.56 55.35 -4.95
N ALA A 1086 5.80 55.36 -6.26
CA ALA A 1086 6.35 56.54 -6.95
C ALA A 1086 5.38 57.74 -6.94
N SER A 1087 4.07 57.50 -7.10
CA SER A 1087 3.05 58.55 -7.00
C SER A 1087 2.82 59.05 -5.57
N GLU A 1088 2.92 58.17 -4.57
CA GLU A 1088 2.89 58.53 -3.15
C GLU A 1088 4.12 59.39 -2.77
N ALA A 1089 5.31 59.02 -3.25
CA ALA A 1089 6.52 59.84 -3.08
C ALA A 1089 6.41 61.20 -3.77
N ALA A 1090 5.79 61.27 -4.96
CA ALA A 1090 5.53 62.52 -5.65
C ALA A 1090 4.48 63.38 -4.93
N LEU A 1091 3.42 62.77 -4.37
CA LEU A 1091 2.42 63.46 -3.54
C LEU A 1091 3.04 63.99 -2.25
N ALA A 1092 3.83 63.19 -1.53
CA ALA A 1092 4.55 63.64 -0.33
C ALA A 1092 5.54 64.78 -0.62
N ALA A 1093 6.18 64.78 -1.80
CA ALA A 1093 7.01 65.90 -2.25
C ALA A 1093 6.18 67.16 -2.54
N LEU A 1094 5.03 67.03 -3.22
CA LEU A 1094 4.11 68.14 -3.45
C LEU A 1094 3.54 68.71 -2.14
N GLU A 1095 3.09 67.84 -1.23
CA GLU A 1095 2.65 68.20 0.12
C GLU A 1095 3.76 68.96 0.86
N LYS A 1096 5.01 68.48 0.84
CA LYS A 1096 6.14 69.18 1.46
C LYS A 1096 6.32 70.58 0.86
N THR A 1097 6.29 70.74 -0.47
CA THR A 1097 6.39 72.07 -1.09
C THR A 1097 5.18 72.98 -0.77
N ALA A 1098 3.98 72.41 -0.60
CA ALA A 1098 2.80 73.16 -0.16
C ALA A 1098 2.91 73.62 1.30
N HIS A 1099 3.44 72.77 2.20
CA HIS A 1099 3.76 73.15 3.57
C HIS A 1099 4.82 74.26 3.62
N GLU A 1100 5.90 74.16 2.84
CA GLU A 1100 6.94 75.19 2.74
C GLU A 1100 6.38 76.53 2.21
N GLN A 1101 5.46 76.49 1.25
CA GLN A 1101 4.77 77.70 0.76
C GLN A 1101 3.82 78.30 1.81
N MET A 1102 3.05 77.47 2.53
CA MET A 1102 2.18 77.94 3.63
C MET A 1102 2.99 78.51 4.80
N GLU A 1103 4.11 77.88 5.17
CA GLU A 1103 5.03 78.38 6.19
C GLU A 1103 5.63 79.73 5.76
N GLY A 1104 6.09 79.85 4.51
CA GLY A 1104 6.55 81.11 3.94
C GLY A 1104 5.50 82.23 3.99
N LEU A 1105 4.24 81.92 3.68
CA LEU A 1105 3.12 82.88 3.76
C LEU A 1105 2.75 83.25 5.20
N THR A 1106 2.72 82.29 6.13
CA THR A 1106 2.44 82.57 7.56
C THR A 1106 3.57 83.36 8.21
N GLN A 1107 4.83 83.14 7.82
CA GLN A 1107 5.94 83.97 8.28
C GLN A 1107 5.87 85.38 7.69
N GLN A 1108 5.44 85.55 6.43
CA GLN A 1108 5.17 86.87 5.84
C GLN A 1108 4.04 87.61 6.57
N SER A 1109 2.91 86.94 6.85
CA SER A 1109 1.79 87.56 7.58
C SER A 1109 2.13 87.85 9.04
N SER A 1110 2.87 86.97 9.72
CA SER A 1110 3.44 87.23 11.05
C SER A 1110 4.35 88.47 11.03
N ASN A 1111 5.23 88.60 10.03
CA ASN A 1111 6.10 89.75 9.85
C ASN A 1111 5.35 91.06 9.54
N THR A 1112 4.19 91.02 8.86
CA THR A 1112 3.36 92.23 8.65
C THR A 1112 2.53 92.57 9.89
N ILE A 1113 1.94 91.59 10.57
CA ILE A 1113 1.25 91.78 11.85
C ILE A 1113 2.21 92.38 12.89
N ALA A 1114 3.44 91.87 13.00
CA ALA A 1114 4.44 92.41 13.91
C ALA A 1114 4.92 93.84 13.53
N LYS A 1115 4.76 94.28 12.27
CA LYS A 1115 4.97 95.69 11.86
C LYS A 1115 3.78 96.55 12.29
N LEU A 1116 2.55 96.10 12.00
CA LEU A 1116 1.31 96.80 12.37
C LEU A 1116 1.15 96.95 13.88
N GLN A 1117 1.48 95.92 14.67
CA GLN A 1117 1.48 95.98 16.15
C GLN A 1117 2.46 97.03 16.69
N ARG A 1118 3.65 97.19 16.07
CA ARG A 1118 4.60 98.25 16.45
C ARG A 1118 4.11 99.65 16.07
N GLN A 1119 3.43 99.80 14.93
CA GLN A 1119 2.79 101.07 14.56
C GLN A 1119 1.61 101.40 15.49
N LEU A 1120 0.79 100.41 15.85
CA LEU A 1120 -0.30 100.56 16.83
C LEU A 1120 0.25 100.98 18.19
N GLY A 1121 1.32 100.36 18.68
CA GLY A 1121 1.98 100.74 19.93
C GLY A 1121 2.51 102.19 19.92
N GLN A 1122 3.01 102.67 18.77
CA GLN A 1122 3.40 104.07 18.59
C GLN A 1122 2.19 105.03 18.63
N ILE A 1123 1.08 104.67 17.99
CA ILE A 1123 -0.14 105.47 18.02
C ILE A 1123 -0.76 105.50 19.43
N SER A 1124 -0.78 104.36 20.14
CA SER A 1124 -1.24 104.29 21.52
C SER A 1124 -0.41 105.19 22.45
N SER A 1125 0.93 105.16 22.36
CA SER A 1125 1.76 106.04 23.20
C SER A 1125 1.58 107.53 22.88
N HIS A 1126 1.30 107.87 21.61
CA HIS A 1126 0.94 109.22 21.20
C HIS A 1126 -0.43 109.65 21.77
N LEU A 1127 -1.42 108.77 21.80
CA LEU A 1127 -2.73 109.03 22.42
C LEU A 1127 -2.63 109.16 23.94
N GLU A 1128 -1.81 108.36 24.61
CA GLU A 1128 -1.55 108.46 26.05
C GLU A 1128 -0.90 109.80 26.42
N GLN A 1129 0.05 110.30 25.63
CA GLN A 1129 0.65 111.62 25.82
C GLN A 1129 -0.35 112.76 25.63
N LEU A 1130 -1.18 112.71 24.58
CA LEU A 1130 -2.24 113.71 24.36
C LEU A 1130 -3.29 113.68 25.49
N HIS A 1131 -3.68 112.50 25.97
CA HIS A 1131 -4.61 112.37 27.08
C HIS A 1131 -3.99 112.89 28.40
N CYS A 1132 -2.71 112.66 28.63
CA CYS A 1132 -1.96 113.24 29.75
C CYS A 1132 -1.96 114.77 29.68
N PHE A 1133 -1.67 115.36 28.51
CA PHE A 1133 -1.75 116.81 28.27
C PHE A 1133 -3.14 117.37 28.59
N ILE A 1134 -4.21 116.78 28.03
CA ILE A 1134 -5.59 117.23 28.25
C ILE A 1134 -5.96 117.17 29.75
N LYS A 1135 -5.56 116.11 30.45
CA LYS A 1135 -5.79 115.95 31.89
C LYS A 1135 -5.06 117.00 32.72
N THR A 1136 -3.81 117.34 32.36
CA THR A 1136 -3.07 118.42 33.03
C THR A 1136 -3.67 119.80 32.70
N LEU A 1137 -4.10 120.04 31.46
CA LEU A 1137 -4.71 121.31 31.05
C LEU A 1137 -6.05 121.56 31.75
N ALA A 1138 -6.91 120.54 31.83
CA ALA A 1138 -8.15 120.61 32.59
C ALA A 1138 -7.90 120.91 34.09
N SER A 1139 -6.80 120.37 34.64
CA SER A 1139 -6.39 120.66 36.02
C SER A 1139 -5.93 122.11 36.20
N GLU A 1140 -5.16 122.65 35.25
CA GLU A 1140 -4.70 124.05 35.27
C GLU A 1140 -5.86 125.04 35.14
N ILE A 1141 -6.79 124.82 34.20
CA ILE A 1141 -7.97 125.66 34.00
C ILE A 1141 -8.86 125.66 35.25
N LEU A 1142 -8.95 124.52 35.95
CA LEU A 1142 -9.74 124.42 37.18
C LEU A 1142 -9.10 125.22 38.34
N LEU A 1143 -7.77 125.32 38.40
CA LEU A 1143 -7.06 126.20 39.33
C LEU A 1143 -7.28 127.69 39.00
N ASP A 1144 -7.12 128.08 37.73
CA ASP A 1144 -7.38 129.45 37.26
C ASP A 1144 -8.82 129.90 37.61
N VAL A 1145 -9.82 129.04 37.39
CA VAL A 1145 -11.23 129.33 37.71
C VAL A 1145 -11.46 129.45 39.22
N GLN A 1146 -10.75 128.67 40.05
CA GLN A 1146 -10.80 128.82 41.51
C GLN A 1146 -10.17 130.15 41.95
N GLU A 1147 -9.06 130.57 41.35
CA GLU A 1147 -8.39 131.83 41.70
C GLU A 1147 -9.22 133.05 41.26
N VAL A 1148 -9.74 133.07 40.02
CA VAL A 1148 -10.63 134.13 39.53
C VAL A 1148 -11.90 134.23 40.38
N LYS A 1149 -12.46 133.09 40.83
CA LYS A 1149 -13.56 133.06 41.79
C LYS A 1149 -13.18 133.72 43.12
N GLN A 1150 -11.97 133.50 43.63
CA GLN A 1150 -11.47 134.12 44.85
C GLN A 1150 -11.27 135.64 44.67
N GLN A 1151 -10.70 136.08 43.55
CA GLN A 1151 -10.57 137.50 43.20
C GLN A 1151 -11.94 138.19 43.07
N LEU A 1152 -12.93 137.54 42.45
CA LEU A 1152 -14.30 138.04 42.35
C LEU A 1152 -14.98 138.15 43.72
N MET A 1153 -14.79 137.17 44.61
CA MET A 1153 -15.31 137.24 45.99
C MET A 1153 -14.73 138.45 46.75
N ASN A 1154 -13.44 138.73 46.59
CA ASN A 1154 -12.80 139.91 47.17
C ASN A 1154 -13.33 141.22 46.57
N ARG A 1155 -13.42 141.33 45.23
CA ARG A 1155 -14.00 142.49 44.54
C ARG A 1155 -15.49 142.71 44.89
N ARG A 1156 -16.26 141.65 45.14
CA ARG A 1156 -17.67 141.72 45.53
C ARG A 1156 -17.87 142.28 46.94
N ARG A 1157 -16.93 142.02 47.86
CA ARG A 1157 -16.89 142.66 49.19
C ARG A 1157 -16.61 144.17 49.10
N LEU A 1158 -15.66 144.59 48.25
CA LEU A 1158 -15.38 146.02 48.03
C LEU A 1158 -16.58 146.75 47.39
N LYS A 1159 -17.20 146.18 46.35
CA LYS A 1159 -18.31 146.82 45.62
C LYS A 1159 -19.63 146.93 46.41
N GLN A 1160 -19.71 146.39 47.64
CA GLN A 1160 -20.86 146.57 48.52
C GLN A 1160 -20.86 147.91 49.27
N ALA A 1161 -19.75 148.66 49.26
CA ALA A 1161 -19.59 149.89 50.04
C ALA A 1161 -20.03 151.20 49.34
N SER A 1162 -20.36 151.18 48.04
CA SER A 1162 -20.37 152.39 47.20
C SER A 1162 -21.59 152.57 46.27
N SER A 1163 -22.78 152.09 46.66
CA SER A 1163 -23.95 152.03 45.77
C SER A 1163 -25.27 152.58 46.35
N MET A 1164 -25.39 153.91 46.49
CA MET A 1164 -26.69 154.61 46.61
C MET A 1164 -26.70 155.99 45.94
N ALA A 1165 -26.63 156.04 44.60
CA ALA A 1165 -26.90 157.28 43.84
C ALA A 1165 -27.43 157.01 42.41
N ALA A 1166 -28.73 157.30 42.21
CA ALA A 1166 -29.41 157.60 40.93
C ALA A 1166 -29.35 156.59 39.76
N ARG A 1167 -30.17 156.86 38.73
CA ARG A 1167 -30.40 155.97 37.57
C ARG A 1167 -30.92 156.76 36.35
N ASN A 1168 -30.37 156.45 35.17
CA ASN A 1168 -30.90 156.59 33.81
C ASN A 1168 -31.42 157.96 33.29
N ASN A 1169 -31.20 158.17 31.99
CA ASN A 1169 -32.06 159.02 31.15
C ASN A 1169 -32.33 158.34 29.78
N LEU A 1170 -33.09 158.99 28.90
CA LEU A 1170 -33.87 158.32 27.84
C LEU A 1170 -33.29 158.39 26.41
N SER A 1171 -33.73 157.44 25.56
CA SER A 1171 -34.16 157.61 24.14
C SER A 1171 -33.55 156.60 23.15
N ALA A 1172 -34.35 155.60 22.72
CA ALA A 1172 -33.96 154.59 21.73
C ALA A 1172 -35.09 154.22 20.73
N LYS A 1173 -36.14 155.08 20.60
CA LYS A 1173 -37.41 154.69 19.97
C LYS A 1173 -37.74 155.33 18.60
N SER A 1174 -36.96 156.29 18.11
CA SER A 1174 -37.18 156.94 16.80
C SER A 1174 -36.25 156.45 15.71
N MET A 1175 -35.00 156.10 16.03
CA MET A 1175 -33.97 155.61 15.08
C MET A 1175 -34.45 154.40 14.27
N ILE A 1176 -35.17 153.47 14.92
CA ILE A 1176 -35.79 152.28 14.30
C ILE A 1176 -36.85 152.67 13.25
N LYS A 1177 -37.61 153.75 13.50
CA LYS A 1177 -38.67 154.20 12.58
C LYS A 1177 -38.11 154.90 11.33
N ALA A 1178 -36.85 155.35 11.36
CA ALA A 1178 -36.19 155.97 10.22
C ALA A 1178 -35.55 154.92 9.28
N LYS A 1179 -34.82 153.92 9.80
CA LYS A 1179 -34.25 152.84 8.97
C LYS A 1179 -35.33 152.10 8.18
N SER A 1180 -36.45 151.79 8.84
CA SER A 1180 -37.65 151.19 8.21
C SER A 1180 -38.22 152.02 7.04
N VAL A 1181 -38.38 153.35 7.19
CA VAL A 1181 -38.97 154.19 6.12
C VAL A 1181 -38.00 154.47 4.97
N ALA A 1182 -36.71 154.68 5.27
CA ALA A 1182 -35.71 154.97 4.25
C ALA A 1182 -35.41 153.76 3.35
N ALA A 1183 -35.37 152.54 3.92
CA ALA A 1183 -35.20 151.32 3.14
C ALA A 1183 -36.42 151.03 2.23
N SER A 1184 -37.64 151.20 2.77
CA SER A 1184 -38.89 150.86 2.09
C SER A 1184 -39.16 151.68 0.82
N ILE A 1185 -38.81 152.98 0.79
CA ILE A 1185 -39.02 153.85 -0.38
C ILE A 1185 -38.01 153.57 -1.51
N LEU A 1186 -36.78 153.19 -1.16
CA LEU A 1186 -35.72 152.86 -2.13
C LEU A 1186 -35.78 151.40 -2.62
N ASN A 1187 -36.74 150.61 -2.12
CA ASN A 1187 -36.92 149.19 -2.43
C ASN A 1187 -35.67 148.33 -2.10
N MET A 1188 -35.06 148.61 -0.94
CA MET A 1188 -33.91 147.92 -0.36
C MET A 1188 -34.22 147.44 1.07
N SER A 1189 -33.35 146.63 1.69
CA SER A 1189 -33.59 146.04 3.01
C SER A 1189 -33.01 146.87 4.18
N GLU A 1190 -33.44 146.56 5.41
CA GLU A 1190 -32.98 147.26 6.62
C GLU A 1190 -31.49 147.01 6.93
N ASN A 1191 -30.90 145.92 6.41
CA ASN A 1191 -29.46 145.66 6.48
C ASN A 1191 -28.68 146.63 5.57
N ASP A 1192 -29.17 146.90 4.36
CA ASP A 1192 -28.42 147.64 3.34
C ASP A 1192 -28.20 149.12 3.71
N LEU A 1193 -29.01 149.65 4.62
CA LEU A 1193 -28.86 151.00 5.17
C LEU A 1193 -27.98 151.04 6.43
N ALA A 1194 -27.57 149.90 6.98
CA ALA A 1194 -26.65 149.85 8.12
C ALA A 1194 -25.21 150.18 7.68
N ASP A 1195 -24.74 149.57 6.58
CA ASP A 1195 -23.38 149.72 6.04
C ASP A 1195 -23.06 151.13 5.49
N ILE A 1196 -24.05 152.03 5.44
CA ILE A 1196 -23.86 153.45 5.06
C ILE A 1196 -23.85 154.38 6.29
N MET A 1197 -24.36 153.94 7.45
CA MET A 1197 -24.74 154.85 8.55
C MET A 1197 -24.08 154.62 9.91
N GLU A 1198 -23.34 153.53 10.14
CA GLU A 1198 -22.51 153.37 11.35
C GLU A 1198 -21.05 153.78 11.04
N PRO A 1199 -20.52 154.86 11.65
CA PRO A 1199 -19.15 155.31 11.45
C PRO A 1199 -18.22 154.78 12.57
N ASP A 1200 -17.09 155.48 12.73
CA ASP A 1200 -16.18 155.47 13.89
C ASP A 1200 -15.16 154.33 13.95
N GLN A 1201 -13.99 154.55 13.34
CA GLN A 1201 -12.85 155.36 13.86
C GLN A 1201 -11.99 154.52 14.84
N THR A 1202 -10.95 153.86 14.34
CA THR A 1202 -9.60 154.45 14.17
C THR A 1202 -8.99 154.97 15.48
N THR A 1203 -8.51 154.04 16.31
CA THR A 1203 -7.44 154.32 17.28
C THR A 1203 -6.24 153.45 16.90
N GLU A 1204 -5.08 154.07 16.73
CA GLU A 1204 -3.88 153.43 16.21
C GLU A 1204 -3.23 152.54 17.28
N GLY A 1205 -2.84 151.30 16.92
CA GLY A 1205 -2.52 150.25 17.90
C GLY A 1205 -1.54 149.18 17.41
N TYR A 1206 -0.35 149.58 16.95
CA TYR A 1206 0.75 148.66 16.68
C TYR A 1206 1.21 147.96 17.98
N GLY A 1207 1.45 146.64 17.98
CA GLY A 1207 2.27 146.05 19.07
C GLY A 1207 2.27 144.55 19.37
N GLN A 1208 1.34 143.70 18.89
CA GLN A 1208 1.20 142.33 19.45
C GLN A 1208 1.23 141.13 18.47
N SER A 1209 1.07 141.32 17.16
CA SER A 1209 0.88 140.21 16.21
C SER A 1209 2.01 139.18 16.13
N SER A 1210 3.28 139.60 16.32
CA SER A 1210 4.43 138.69 16.20
C SER A 1210 4.41 137.58 17.27
N ARG A 1211 4.23 137.93 18.54
CA ARG A 1211 4.32 136.97 19.67
C ARG A 1211 3.19 135.94 19.73
N ASP A 1212 2.02 136.28 19.23
CA ASP A 1212 0.90 135.32 19.17
C ASP A 1212 1.10 134.33 18.01
N GLN A 1213 1.63 134.79 16.88
CA GLN A 1213 2.01 133.95 15.76
C GLN A 1213 3.21 133.02 16.11
N GLU A 1214 4.28 133.56 16.69
CA GLU A 1214 5.43 132.80 17.19
C GLU A 1214 5.01 131.68 18.16
N TRP A 1215 4.02 131.94 19.02
CA TRP A 1215 3.49 130.95 19.96
C TRP A 1215 2.64 129.87 19.27
N LEU A 1216 1.80 130.24 18.29
CA LEU A 1216 1.05 129.27 17.49
C LEU A 1216 2.00 128.35 16.70
N ASP A 1217 3.04 128.92 16.10
CA ASP A 1217 4.04 128.18 15.34
C ASP A 1217 4.88 127.27 16.25
N HIS A 1218 5.21 127.72 17.47
CA HIS A 1218 5.84 126.88 18.49
C HIS A 1218 4.93 125.72 18.95
N LEU A 1219 3.62 125.94 19.14
CA LEU A 1219 2.67 124.87 19.44
C LEU A 1219 2.55 123.86 18.30
N ASN A 1220 2.42 124.34 17.06
CA ASN A 1220 2.38 123.51 15.87
C ASN A 1220 3.66 122.66 15.74
N LEU A 1221 4.83 123.23 16.03
CA LEU A 1221 6.11 122.52 16.03
C LEU A 1221 6.18 121.40 17.09
N ILE A 1222 5.54 121.56 18.26
CA ILE A 1222 5.45 120.49 19.26
C ILE A 1222 4.46 119.41 18.82
N LEU A 1223 3.30 119.80 18.26
CA LEU A 1223 2.28 118.86 17.75
C LEU A 1223 2.75 118.02 16.55
N GLN A 1224 3.70 118.52 15.75
CA GLN A 1224 4.30 117.78 14.63
C GLN A 1224 5.41 116.79 15.04
N GLN A 1225 5.84 116.77 16.30
CA GLN A 1225 6.83 115.80 16.77
C GLN A 1225 6.20 114.41 16.91
N LYS A 1226 6.97 113.35 16.60
CA LYS A 1226 6.46 111.96 16.55
C LYS A 1226 5.90 111.44 17.88
N ILE A 1227 6.25 112.08 18.99
CA ILE A 1227 5.59 111.92 20.30
C ILE A 1227 5.55 113.34 20.92
N PRO A 1228 4.44 114.09 20.82
CA PRO A 1228 4.32 115.42 21.41
C PRO A 1228 4.36 115.30 22.94
N THR A 1229 5.45 115.76 23.58
CA THR A 1229 5.60 115.59 25.03
C THR A 1229 4.54 116.39 25.77
N ALA A 1230 3.72 115.72 26.59
CA ALA A 1230 2.60 116.34 27.29
C ALA A 1230 3.00 117.59 28.12
N SER A 1231 4.20 117.55 28.71
CA SER A 1231 4.78 118.65 29.49
C SER A 1231 5.19 119.87 28.65
N GLN A 1232 5.66 119.67 27.41
CA GLN A 1232 6.04 120.76 26.51
C GLN A 1232 4.79 121.51 26.01
N LEU A 1233 3.77 120.77 25.59
CA LEU A 1233 2.44 121.30 25.26
C LEU A 1233 1.83 122.08 26.43
N MET A 1234 1.86 121.50 27.64
CA MET A 1234 1.40 122.20 28.85
C MET A 1234 2.16 123.50 29.12
N GLN A 1235 3.48 123.49 28.96
CA GLN A 1235 4.31 124.66 29.24
C GLN A 1235 4.02 125.80 28.26
N ALA A 1236 3.84 125.49 26.97
CA ALA A 1236 3.45 126.48 25.96
C ALA A 1236 2.07 127.11 26.30
N VAL A 1237 1.07 126.31 26.64
CA VAL A 1237 -0.28 126.83 26.95
C VAL A 1237 -0.30 127.62 28.27
N ARG A 1238 0.45 127.18 29.30
CA ARG A 1238 0.60 127.91 30.57
C ARG A 1238 1.12 129.34 30.40
N VAL A 1239 1.99 129.60 29.42
CA VAL A 1239 2.49 130.96 29.14
C VAL A 1239 1.34 131.86 28.69
N LYS A 1240 0.51 131.45 27.73
CA LYS A 1240 -0.65 132.25 27.29
C LYS A 1240 -1.75 132.36 28.34
N MET A 1241 -1.97 131.34 29.18
CA MET A 1241 -2.90 131.45 30.31
C MET A 1241 -2.45 132.56 31.29
N LYS A 1242 -1.15 132.66 31.58
CA LYS A 1242 -0.58 133.73 32.41
C LYS A 1242 -0.63 135.10 31.74
N GLU A 1243 -0.29 135.21 30.45
CA GLU A 1243 -0.42 136.47 29.71
C GLU A 1243 -1.88 136.97 29.70
N ARG A 1244 -2.86 136.09 29.43
CA ARG A 1244 -4.28 136.44 29.48
C ARG A 1244 -4.72 136.87 30.88
N LYS A 1245 -4.22 136.20 31.93
CA LYS A 1245 -4.53 136.55 33.33
C LYS A 1245 -4.10 137.99 33.65
N VAL A 1246 -2.86 138.36 33.31
CA VAL A 1246 -2.35 139.73 33.48
C VAL A 1246 -3.24 140.74 32.75
N LEU A 1247 -3.56 140.49 31.47
CA LEU A 1247 -4.45 141.37 30.70
C LEU A 1247 -5.85 141.53 31.33
N THR A 1248 -6.42 140.47 31.93
CA THR A 1248 -7.69 140.59 32.67
C THR A 1248 -7.57 141.32 34.01
N GLU A 1249 -6.39 141.34 34.64
CA GLU A 1249 -6.15 142.12 35.85
C GLU A 1249 -5.99 143.62 35.51
N GLU A 1250 -5.29 143.95 34.42
CA GLU A 1250 -5.12 145.30 33.87
C GLU A 1250 -6.44 145.93 33.36
N LEU A 1251 -7.20 145.22 32.51
CA LEU A 1251 -8.51 145.69 32.03
C LEU A 1251 -9.51 145.95 33.18
N ALA A 1252 -9.38 145.19 34.27
CA ALA A 1252 -10.19 145.35 35.48
C ALA A 1252 -9.66 146.40 36.47
N ALA A 1253 -8.55 147.08 36.16
CA ALA A 1253 -8.13 148.33 36.79
C ALA A 1253 -8.65 149.56 36.02
N LEU A 1254 -8.74 149.48 34.69
CA LEU A 1254 -9.21 150.55 33.80
C LEU A 1254 -10.73 150.84 33.90
N THR A 1255 -11.51 149.99 34.55
CA THR A 1255 -12.99 150.02 34.55
C THR A 1255 -13.63 150.60 35.85
N THR A 1256 -12.90 151.44 36.58
CA THR A 1256 -13.44 152.28 37.67
C THR A 1256 -13.18 153.77 37.39
N PRO A 1257 -14.23 154.62 37.29
CA PRO A 1257 -14.08 155.98 36.75
C PRO A 1257 -13.50 156.99 37.74
N VAL A 1258 -12.87 158.03 37.20
CA VAL A 1258 -12.25 159.16 37.91
C VAL A 1258 -13.30 160.18 38.38
N SER A 1259 -13.11 160.76 39.57
CA SER A 1259 -13.84 161.96 40.00
C SER A 1259 -12.99 162.84 40.92
N GLU A 1260 -12.74 164.07 40.45
CA GLU A 1260 -12.27 165.27 41.19
C GLU A 1260 -10.86 165.26 41.84
N LYS A 1261 -10.49 166.42 42.39
CA LYS A 1261 -9.12 166.95 42.62
C LYS A 1261 -8.91 167.29 44.10
N PRO A 1262 -7.66 167.54 44.58
CA PRO A 1262 -6.37 167.38 43.89
C PRO A 1262 -5.63 166.09 44.24
#